data_AF-A0A4Z0YH92-F1
#
_entry.id   AF-A0A4Z0YH92-F1
#
_cell.length_a   1.000
_cell.length_b   1.000
_cell.length_c   1.000
_cell.angle_alpha   90.00
_cell.angle_beta   90.00
_cell.angle_gamma   90.00
#
_symmetry.space_group_name_H-M   'P 1'
#
loop_
_entity.id
_entity.type
_entity.pdbx_description
1 polymer ?
#
loop_
_entity_poly.entity_id
_entity_poly.type
_entity_poly.pdbx_seq_one_letter_code
_entity_poly.pdbx_strand_id
1 'polypeptide(L)'
;MCLKSGELALRDKNQSPQLTFKDPENARTFGVDLLTPLETPGHLGPFLRAQFDGWNSHQEPSESLKEDLTRKIMLERSAPQCSWAVFRDIVLTCLACWQPVSEVLSSTAALPTADENTQLPVDFCIDVRGMVDLWFWTTRLISGPIVQLVEELGMNGFADDALYQLWQAFKSDHNLRATESSLKFYERGFCVNRLWNVSFQSRHGIADIPYIVEKALESLAHKSESRHTSCTEESCLVAHENSTLVKQAHKCYSRSCTDELTFPPAILNKAFSHSARNSSSKVHPFEITAWRTPEPGQNPSFLCAPDDDYVAISHVWSDGTGVGMKSGAGVVNACLFEYFSDVAKREEVSCKGIWWDAISIPTERHARAIAMDSMLENYENAKVTVIHDQDLLEFEWKDDGSPAVAMVLSSWFTRGWTAAELWASRHHPVKVLFKDPNDSTGRRPLLKDLDKDVMAGDLSRWFDPETDGHRCPYNNRALDPTDTLPGLAHMIATDILALFRWTERQKIPDLQALLRMLQTRATSWTRDRTLIAALMCLPRDAIDSTTTGPQMTQKLLANFGSLRTTEIVNHRVPMSSDGPWDWAPQSIFDLGQWSLSMDPMGHWSYINEDGSIKCEFLAYEVLEQDVITEYRHHPALAARISVALSRRQSCLLLTTRRIQQEDTYILFQPVSVSAWMEHLDVTCKSGTHIPTAEMSLERAHPHMYSLLKP
;
A
#
# COMPACT_ATOMS: atom_id res chain seq x y z
N MET A 1 -5.52 -3.46 -29.66
CA MET A 1 -5.31 -4.68 -30.47
C MET A 1 -6.27 -4.62 -31.65
N CYS A 2 -5.82 -4.79 -32.89
CA CYS A 2 -6.71 -4.78 -34.07
C CYS A 2 -6.74 -6.17 -34.71
N LEU A 3 -7.93 -6.75 -34.83
CA LEU A 3 -8.15 -8.09 -35.37
C LEU A 3 -8.63 -8.00 -36.81
N LYS A 4 -8.03 -8.80 -37.69
CA LYS A 4 -8.46 -8.99 -39.07
C LYS A 4 -9.46 -10.14 -39.15
N SER A 5 -10.54 -9.99 -39.91
CA SER A 5 -11.58 -11.02 -40.06
C SER A 5 -11.10 -12.38 -40.60
N GLY A 6 -9.91 -12.43 -41.21
CA GLY A 6 -9.29 -13.66 -41.71
C GLY A 6 -8.40 -14.43 -40.72
N GLU A 7 -8.10 -13.89 -39.54
CA GLU A 7 -7.20 -14.54 -38.55
C GLU A 7 -7.97 -15.33 -37.47
N LEU A 8 -9.28 -15.10 -37.34
CA LEU A 8 -10.19 -15.80 -36.42
C LEU A 8 -10.69 -17.16 -36.96
N ALA A 9 -9.79 -17.95 -37.54
CA ALA A 9 -10.05 -19.37 -37.78
C ALA A 9 -9.58 -20.18 -36.56
N LEU A 10 -10.51 -20.79 -35.82
CA LEU A 10 -10.24 -21.72 -34.71
C LEU A 10 -9.30 -22.85 -35.19
N ARG A 11 -8.00 -22.70 -34.95
CA ARG A 11 -6.99 -23.73 -35.18
C ARG A 11 -6.83 -24.59 -33.92
N ASP A 12 -6.51 -25.85 -34.17
CA ASP A 12 -6.59 -26.94 -33.20
C ASP A 12 -5.63 -26.76 -32.00
N LYS A 13 -5.96 -27.43 -30.87
CA LYS A 13 -5.51 -27.14 -29.49
C LYS A 13 -4.00 -27.16 -29.17
N ASN A 14 -3.12 -27.35 -30.16
CA ASN A 14 -1.70 -27.65 -29.97
C ASN A 14 -0.72 -26.59 -30.51
N GLN A 15 -1.15 -25.36 -30.80
CA GLN A 15 -0.25 -24.26 -31.18
C GLN A 15 -0.59 -22.96 -30.44
N SER A 16 0.39 -22.41 -29.70
CA SER A 16 0.29 -21.08 -29.09
C SER A 16 0.20 -20.01 -30.19
N PRO A 17 -0.76 -19.07 -30.12
CA PRO A 17 -0.89 -18.02 -31.13
C PRO A 17 0.29 -17.04 -31.06
N GLN A 18 0.95 -16.78 -32.20
CA GLN A 18 1.89 -15.67 -32.33
C GLN A 18 1.12 -14.37 -32.58
N LEU A 19 0.94 -13.58 -31.51
CA LEU A 19 0.40 -12.22 -31.61
C LEU A 19 1.44 -11.30 -32.25
N THR A 20 1.03 -10.53 -33.27
CA THR A 20 1.87 -9.47 -33.85
C THR A 20 1.22 -8.11 -33.61
N PHE A 21 1.96 -7.20 -32.99
CA PHE A 21 1.56 -5.82 -32.79
C PHE A 21 1.89 -5.01 -34.06
N LYS A 22 0.99 -4.12 -34.47
CA LYS A 22 1.21 -3.16 -35.56
C LYS A 22 1.14 -1.73 -35.04
N ASP A 23 1.99 -0.88 -35.62
CA ASP A 23 2.09 0.54 -35.31
C ASP A 23 0.76 1.28 -35.55
N PRO A 24 0.40 2.29 -34.72
CA PRO A 24 -0.86 3.02 -34.88
C PRO A 24 -0.92 3.92 -36.13
N GLU A 25 0.21 4.31 -36.71
CA GLU A 25 0.30 5.36 -37.73
C GLU A 25 -0.45 5.08 -39.06
N ASN A 26 -0.93 3.85 -39.29
CA ASN A 26 -1.71 3.49 -40.48
C ASN A 26 -3.23 3.36 -40.24
N ALA A 27 -3.73 3.68 -39.04
CA ALA A 27 -5.17 3.74 -38.79
C ALA A 27 -5.78 4.97 -39.45
N ARG A 28 -6.44 4.79 -40.61
CA ARG A 28 -7.21 5.87 -41.26
C ARG A 28 -8.30 6.38 -40.31
N THR A 29 -8.29 7.68 -40.07
CA THR A 29 -9.32 8.41 -39.33
C THR A 29 -10.67 8.28 -40.03
N PHE A 30 -11.55 7.44 -39.50
CA PHE A 30 -12.99 7.54 -39.75
C PHE A 30 -13.55 8.67 -38.89
N GLY A 31 -13.52 9.88 -39.45
CA GLY A 31 -14.26 11.01 -38.87
C GLY A 31 -15.75 10.79 -39.02
N VAL A 32 -16.44 10.56 -37.91
CA VAL A 32 -17.88 10.76 -37.78
C VAL A 32 -18.06 11.90 -36.78
N ASP A 33 -18.62 13.02 -37.23
CA ASP A 33 -18.90 14.17 -36.37
C ASP A 33 -19.93 13.80 -35.31
N LEU A 34 -19.48 13.65 -34.07
CA LEU A 34 -20.30 13.47 -32.87
C LEU A 34 -20.11 14.65 -31.93
N LEU A 35 -20.48 15.85 -32.42
CA LEU A 35 -20.69 17.05 -31.61
C LEU A 35 -22.05 17.65 -31.95
N THR A 36 -23.09 17.13 -31.29
CA THR A 36 -24.44 17.71 -31.25
C THR A 36 -25.04 17.49 -29.85
N PRO A 37 -25.94 18.35 -29.35
CA PRO A 37 -26.33 18.33 -27.92
C PRO A 37 -27.13 17.09 -27.48
N LEU A 38 -27.03 16.80 -26.19
CA LEU A 38 -27.68 15.71 -25.45
C LEU A 38 -29.23 15.83 -25.38
N GLU A 39 -29.95 15.66 -26.49
CA GLU A 39 -31.42 15.78 -26.50
C GLU A 39 -32.18 14.68 -27.28
N THR A 40 -31.53 13.59 -27.75
CA THR A 40 -32.26 12.49 -28.44
C THR A 40 -31.87 11.07 -27.98
N PRO A 41 -32.81 10.09 -28.01
CA PRO A 41 -32.56 8.68 -27.61
C PRO A 41 -31.51 7.93 -28.46
N GLY A 42 -31.04 8.50 -29.57
CA GLY A 42 -30.13 7.85 -30.51
C GLY A 42 -28.74 7.49 -29.95
N HIS A 43 -28.38 8.04 -28.78
CA HIS A 43 -27.12 7.79 -28.09
C HIS A 43 -27.20 6.72 -26.98
N LEU A 44 -28.37 6.12 -26.76
CA LEU A 44 -28.54 5.06 -25.77
C LEU A 44 -27.93 3.74 -26.28
N GLY A 45 -27.16 3.08 -25.42
CA GLY A 45 -26.62 1.74 -25.67
C GLY A 45 -27.71 0.70 -25.95
N PRO A 46 -27.37 -0.46 -26.56
CA PRO A 46 -28.36 -1.43 -27.05
C PRO A 46 -29.39 -1.88 -26.00
N PHE A 47 -28.99 -1.97 -24.72
CA PHE A 47 -29.86 -2.40 -23.62
C PHE A 47 -30.88 -1.33 -23.20
N LEU A 48 -30.43 -0.08 -22.97
CA LEU A 48 -31.34 1.05 -22.75
C LEU A 48 -32.21 1.28 -23.98
N ARG A 49 -31.66 1.09 -25.19
CA ARG A 49 -32.43 1.15 -26.44
C ARG A 49 -33.54 0.09 -26.48
N ALA A 50 -33.27 -1.14 -26.04
CA ALA A 50 -34.29 -2.19 -25.93
C ALA A 50 -35.38 -1.88 -24.89
N GLN A 51 -35.06 -1.19 -23.79
CA GLN A 51 -36.09 -0.63 -22.89
C GLN A 51 -36.89 0.51 -23.56
N PHE A 52 -36.25 1.30 -24.42
CA PHE A 52 -36.87 2.37 -25.20
C PHE A 52 -37.63 1.89 -26.45
N ASP A 53 -37.40 0.68 -26.96
CA ASP A 53 -38.07 0.17 -28.18
C ASP A 53 -39.57 -0.13 -27.95
N GLY A 54 -40.03 -0.10 -26.69
CA GLY A 54 -41.44 -0.04 -26.31
C GLY A 54 -41.93 1.34 -25.81
N TRP A 55 -41.05 2.34 -25.74
CA TRP A 55 -41.36 3.67 -25.20
C TRP A 55 -41.96 4.59 -26.27
N ASN A 56 -43.16 5.10 -25.99
CA ASN A 56 -43.84 6.04 -26.85
C ASN A 56 -43.35 7.46 -26.53
N SER A 57 -42.79 8.18 -27.51
CA SER A 57 -42.09 9.47 -27.31
C SER A 57 -42.97 10.63 -26.81
N HIS A 58 -44.26 10.37 -26.56
CA HIS A 58 -45.22 11.28 -25.93
C HIS A 58 -45.49 10.99 -24.43
N GLN A 59 -44.87 9.97 -23.85
CA GLN A 59 -44.91 9.70 -22.41
C GLN A 59 -43.60 10.13 -21.74
N GLU A 60 -43.69 10.76 -20.57
CA GLU A 60 -42.48 11.00 -19.77
C GLU A 60 -41.77 9.69 -19.42
N PRO A 61 -40.43 9.67 -19.37
CA PRO A 61 -39.69 8.51 -18.87
C PRO A 61 -40.05 8.27 -17.39
N SER A 62 -40.02 7.01 -16.96
CA SER A 62 -40.25 6.65 -15.56
C SER A 62 -39.18 7.27 -14.65
N GLU A 63 -39.51 7.54 -13.38
CA GLU A 63 -38.54 8.09 -12.42
C GLU A 63 -37.30 7.19 -12.28
N SER A 64 -37.48 5.86 -12.22
CA SER A 64 -36.38 4.89 -12.23
C SER A 64 -35.46 5.03 -13.45
N LEU A 65 -36.00 5.36 -14.63
CA LEU A 65 -35.19 5.58 -15.84
C LEU A 65 -34.46 6.94 -15.80
N LYS A 66 -35.07 7.97 -15.20
CA LYS A 66 -34.42 9.27 -14.94
C LYS A 66 -33.24 9.10 -13.95
N GLU A 67 -33.43 8.28 -12.93
CA GLU A 67 -32.39 7.90 -11.95
C GLU A 67 -31.26 7.09 -12.59
N ASP A 68 -31.56 6.03 -13.36
CA ASP A 68 -30.57 5.23 -14.10
C ASP A 68 -29.74 6.13 -15.04
N LEU A 69 -30.38 7.05 -15.76
CA LEU A 69 -29.69 7.99 -16.66
C LEU A 69 -28.79 8.97 -15.87
N THR A 70 -29.24 9.46 -14.72
CA THR A 70 -28.41 10.32 -13.85
C THR A 70 -27.21 9.56 -13.30
N ARG A 71 -27.40 8.31 -12.86
CA ARG A 71 -26.32 7.40 -12.45
C ARG A 71 -25.32 7.18 -13.59
N LYS A 72 -25.79 6.92 -14.80
CA LYS A 72 -24.92 6.76 -15.98
C LYS A 72 -24.09 8.01 -16.27
N ILE A 73 -24.68 9.20 -16.20
CA ILE A 73 -23.95 10.47 -16.41
C ILE A 73 -22.88 10.69 -15.34
N MET A 74 -23.13 10.30 -14.09
CA MET A 74 -22.12 10.34 -13.01
C MET A 74 -20.98 9.33 -13.27
N LEU A 75 -21.33 8.10 -13.64
CA LEU A 75 -20.38 7.04 -13.99
C LEU A 75 -19.51 7.45 -15.20
N GLU A 76 -20.09 8.03 -16.25
CA GLU A 76 -19.38 8.48 -17.46
C GLU A 76 -18.30 9.55 -17.20
N ARG A 77 -18.52 10.42 -16.21
CA ARG A 77 -17.56 11.49 -15.81
C ARG A 77 -16.36 10.97 -15.03
N SER A 78 -16.54 9.85 -14.33
CA SER A 78 -15.55 9.29 -13.39
C SER A 78 -14.79 8.09 -13.97
N ALA A 79 -15.45 7.31 -14.81
CA ALA A 79 -14.90 6.11 -15.42
C ALA A 79 -13.68 6.40 -16.30
N PRO A 80 -12.62 5.57 -16.22
CA PRO A 80 -11.42 5.75 -17.03
C PRO A 80 -11.73 5.74 -18.54
N GLN A 81 -10.81 6.31 -19.30
CA GLN A 81 -10.91 6.34 -20.76
C GLN A 81 -10.78 4.92 -21.33
N CYS A 82 -11.71 4.55 -22.21
CA CYS A 82 -11.63 3.33 -22.99
C CYS A 82 -12.07 3.66 -24.42
N SER A 83 -11.14 3.49 -25.36
CA SER A 83 -11.33 3.80 -26.77
C SER A 83 -12.31 2.84 -27.46
N TRP A 84 -12.60 1.68 -26.84
CA TRP A 84 -13.70 0.83 -27.25
C TRP A 84 -15.02 1.34 -26.65
N ALA A 85 -15.53 2.44 -27.23
CA ALA A 85 -16.70 3.15 -26.73
C ALA A 85 -17.92 2.25 -26.48
N VAL A 86 -18.15 1.23 -27.33
CA VAL A 86 -19.25 0.27 -27.18
C VAL A 86 -19.11 -0.57 -25.89
N PHE A 87 -17.92 -1.08 -25.59
CA PHE A 87 -17.68 -1.81 -24.34
C PHE A 87 -17.84 -0.91 -23.13
N ARG A 88 -17.27 0.31 -23.17
CA ARG A 88 -17.42 1.30 -22.11
C ARG A 88 -18.89 1.62 -21.84
N ASP A 89 -19.65 1.89 -22.90
CA ASP A 89 -21.08 2.21 -22.81
C ASP A 89 -21.91 1.05 -22.22
N ILE A 90 -21.64 -0.19 -22.61
CA ILE A 90 -22.28 -1.39 -22.05
C ILE A 90 -21.99 -1.48 -20.55
N VAL A 91 -20.72 -1.43 -20.14
CA VAL A 91 -20.32 -1.58 -18.74
C VAL A 91 -20.94 -0.48 -17.86
N LEU A 92 -20.88 0.78 -18.30
CA LEU A 92 -21.47 1.91 -17.56
C LEU A 92 -23.00 1.83 -17.51
N THR A 93 -23.64 1.36 -18.57
CA THR A 93 -25.10 1.12 -18.58
C THR A 93 -25.49 0.02 -17.60
N CYS A 94 -24.73 -1.07 -17.52
CA CYS A 94 -25.06 -2.18 -16.63
C CYS A 94 -24.89 -1.81 -15.15
N LEU A 95 -23.82 -1.08 -14.81
CA LEU A 95 -23.67 -0.45 -13.48
C LEU A 95 -24.84 0.49 -13.15
N ALA A 96 -25.20 1.35 -14.11
CA ALA A 96 -26.28 2.33 -13.93
C ALA A 96 -27.62 1.65 -13.65
N CYS A 97 -27.93 0.53 -14.32
CA CYS A 97 -29.14 -0.26 -14.13
C CYS A 97 -29.04 -1.34 -13.00
N TRP A 98 -28.02 -1.27 -12.14
CA TRP A 98 -27.74 -2.23 -11.06
C TRP A 98 -27.78 -3.71 -11.49
N GLN A 99 -27.40 -4.01 -12.73
CA GLN A 99 -27.24 -5.40 -13.15
C GLN A 99 -25.93 -5.94 -12.55
N PRO A 100 -25.92 -7.18 -12.01
CA PRO A 100 -24.69 -7.76 -11.47
C PRO A 100 -23.63 -7.78 -12.58
N VAL A 101 -22.53 -7.05 -12.37
CA VAL A 101 -21.49 -6.93 -13.41
C VAL A 101 -20.89 -8.30 -13.73
N SER A 102 -20.92 -9.25 -12.79
CA SER A 102 -20.59 -10.66 -13.03
C SER A 102 -21.45 -11.36 -14.09
N GLU A 103 -22.71 -10.95 -14.33
CA GLU A 103 -23.54 -11.51 -15.41
C GLU A 103 -23.07 -11.00 -16.79
N VAL A 104 -22.73 -9.71 -16.85
CA VAL A 104 -22.28 -8.99 -18.06
C VAL A 104 -20.84 -9.32 -18.43
N LEU A 105 -19.99 -9.51 -17.41
CA LEU A 105 -18.56 -9.72 -17.51
C LEU A 105 -18.12 -11.15 -17.16
N SER A 106 -19.07 -12.09 -16.99
CA SER A 106 -18.73 -13.51 -16.99
C SER A 106 -17.97 -13.82 -18.28
N SER A 107 -16.90 -14.61 -18.21
CA SER A 107 -16.17 -15.08 -19.40
C SER A 107 -17.04 -15.97 -20.32
N THR A 108 -18.23 -16.33 -19.85
CA THR A 108 -19.34 -16.99 -20.56
C THR A 108 -20.34 -16.04 -21.22
N ALA A 109 -20.17 -14.71 -21.10
CA ALA A 109 -20.81 -13.74 -22.00
C ALA A 109 -20.31 -14.02 -23.42
N ALA A 110 -20.99 -14.93 -24.10
CA ALA A 110 -20.52 -15.52 -25.33
C ALA A 110 -20.26 -14.41 -26.34
N LEU A 111 -19.00 -14.29 -26.79
CA LEU A 111 -18.68 -13.66 -28.07
C LEU A 111 -19.71 -14.19 -29.06
N PRO A 112 -20.55 -13.32 -29.66
CA PRO A 112 -21.82 -13.71 -30.24
C PRO A 112 -21.60 -14.89 -31.17
N THR A 113 -22.18 -16.04 -30.80
CA THR A 113 -22.03 -17.29 -31.57
C THR A 113 -22.44 -16.98 -32.99
N ALA A 114 -21.47 -17.04 -33.92
CA ALA A 114 -21.60 -16.40 -35.21
C ALA A 114 -22.88 -16.86 -35.92
N ASP A 115 -23.90 -16.00 -35.92
CA ASP A 115 -25.05 -16.15 -36.79
C ASP A 115 -24.50 -16.07 -38.21
N GLU A 116 -24.76 -17.10 -39.03
CA GLU A 116 -24.08 -17.38 -40.30
C GLU A 116 -24.20 -16.22 -41.32
N ASN A 117 -25.10 -15.27 -41.06
CA ASN A 117 -25.36 -14.09 -41.89
C ASN A 117 -24.74 -12.78 -41.36
N THR A 118 -24.15 -12.75 -40.16
CA THR A 118 -23.58 -11.52 -39.57
C THR A 118 -22.15 -11.30 -40.05
N GLN A 119 -21.96 -10.47 -41.08
CA GLN A 119 -20.64 -10.02 -41.50
C GLN A 119 -19.99 -9.14 -40.40
N LEU A 120 -19.09 -9.72 -39.62
CA LEU A 120 -18.22 -8.97 -38.73
C LEU A 120 -17.42 -7.93 -39.52
N PRO A 121 -17.19 -6.73 -38.97
CA PRO A 121 -16.33 -5.72 -39.60
C PRO A 121 -14.96 -6.31 -39.98
N VAL A 122 -14.51 -6.03 -41.20
CA VAL A 122 -13.32 -6.67 -41.81
C VAL A 122 -12.05 -6.44 -41.00
N ASP A 123 -11.97 -5.29 -40.32
CA ASP A 123 -10.98 -4.99 -39.28
C ASP A 123 -11.72 -4.31 -38.11
N PHE A 124 -11.45 -4.68 -36.86
CA PHE A 124 -11.90 -3.93 -35.68
C PHE A 124 -10.81 -3.87 -34.61
N CYS A 125 -10.75 -2.75 -33.88
CA CYS A 125 -9.76 -2.51 -32.85
C CYS A 125 -10.38 -2.49 -31.45
N ILE A 126 -9.90 -3.39 -30.59
CA ILE A 126 -10.23 -3.49 -29.17
C ILE A 126 -9.20 -2.70 -28.36
N ASP A 127 -9.66 -1.79 -27.52
CA ASP A 127 -8.84 -1.15 -26.48
C ASP A 127 -8.82 -2.00 -25.20
N VAL A 128 -8.05 -3.09 -25.26
CA VAL A 128 -7.94 -4.06 -24.16
C VAL A 128 -7.45 -3.41 -22.87
N ARG A 129 -6.63 -2.35 -22.96
CA ARG A 129 -6.18 -1.62 -21.79
C ARG A 129 -7.33 -0.82 -21.18
N GLY A 130 -8.03 -0.02 -21.97
CA GLY A 130 -9.21 0.70 -21.49
C GLY A 130 -10.27 -0.23 -20.87
N MET A 131 -10.38 -1.47 -21.37
CA MET A 131 -11.21 -2.50 -20.73
C MET A 131 -10.71 -2.90 -19.35
N VAL A 132 -9.40 -3.14 -19.17
CA VAL A 132 -8.79 -3.53 -17.89
C VAL A 132 -8.84 -2.38 -16.87
N ASP A 133 -8.57 -1.15 -17.30
CA ASP A 133 -8.69 0.04 -16.43
C ASP A 133 -10.14 0.21 -15.94
N LEU A 134 -11.11 0.05 -16.85
CA LEU A 134 -12.53 0.08 -16.53
C LEU A 134 -12.96 -1.09 -15.65
N TRP A 135 -12.40 -2.29 -15.87
CA TRP A 135 -12.61 -3.46 -15.01
C TRP A 135 -12.16 -3.18 -13.57
N PHE A 136 -10.97 -2.64 -13.36
CA PHE A 136 -10.48 -2.36 -12.00
C PHE A 136 -11.31 -1.29 -11.31
N TRP A 137 -11.63 -0.20 -12.01
CA TRP A 137 -12.50 0.85 -11.48
C TRP A 137 -13.89 0.31 -11.12
N THR A 138 -14.53 -0.48 -11.99
CA THR A 138 -15.84 -1.08 -11.70
C THR A 138 -15.80 -2.11 -10.58
N THR A 139 -14.79 -2.97 -10.53
CA THR A 139 -14.60 -3.92 -9.42
C THR A 139 -14.46 -3.16 -8.09
N ARG A 140 -13.70 -2.05 -8.09
CA ARG A 140 -13.47 -1.22 -6.90
C ARG A 140 -14.69 -0.40 -6.48
N LEU A 141 -15.57 -0.03 -7.42
CA LEU A 141 -16.87 0.57 -7.15
C LEU A 141 -17.79 -0.41 -6.41
N ILE A 142 -18.00 -1.59 -6.99
CA ILE A 142 -19.01 -2.56 -6.53
C ILE A 142 -18.59 -3.19 -5.20
N SER A 143 -17.34 -3.63 -5.12
CA SER A 143 -16.85 -4.44 -4.01
C SER A 143 -16.28 -3.63 -2.84
N GLY A 144 -16.40 -2.30 -2.90
CA GLY A 144 -15.78 -1.41 -1.92
C GLY A 144 -14.25 -1.63 -1.83
N PRO A 145 -13.65 -1.36 -0.66
CA PRO A 145 -12.24 -1.65 -0.40
C PRO A 145 -11.90 -3.12 -0.59
N ILE A 146 -10.97 -3.42 -1.49
CA ILE A 146 -10.67 -4.80 -1.94
C ILE A 146 -9.77 -5.55 -0.94
N VAL A 147 -10.12 -5.51 0.35
CA VAL A 147 -9.52 -6.33 1.40
C VAL A 147 -10.23 -7.69 1.47
N GLN A 148 -11.56 -7.73 1.28
CA GLN A 148 -12.36 -8.96 1.32
C GLN A 148 -12.39 -9.70 -0.03
N LEU A 149 -12.35 -8.97 -1.15
CA LEU A 149 -12.58 -9.57 -2.47
C LEU A 149 -11.47 -10.51 -2.97
N VAL A 150 -10.27 -10.53 -2.38
CA VAL A 150 -9.24 -11.54 -2.75
C VAL A 150 -9.52 -12.89 -2.10
N GLU A 151 -10.19 -12.92 -0.95
CA GLU A 151 -10.68 -14.16 -0.34
C GLU A 151 -12.03 -14.59 -0.96
N GLU A 152 -12.90 -13.64 -1.31
CA GLU A 152 -14.23 -13.92 -1.89
C GLU A 152 -14.23 -14.19 -3.40
N LEU A 153 -13.34 -13.54 -4.19
CA LEU A 153 -13.03 -13.98 -5.56
C LEU A 153 -12.03 -15.13 -5.59
N GLY A 154 -12.13 -16.06 -4.64
CA GLY A 154 -11.83 -17.49 -4.86
C GLY A 154 -12.72 -18.15 -5.94
N MET A 155 -13.17 -17.38 -6.92
CA MET A 155 -13.91 -17.75 -8.12
C MET A 155 -13.00 -18.51 -9.08
N ASN A 156 -12.75 -19.78 -8.77
CA ASN A 156 -12.17 -20.81 -9.64
C ASN A 156 -10.93 -20.33 -10.46
N GLY A 157 -9.72 -20.70 -10.01
CA GLY A 157 -8.42 -20.23 -10.54
C GLY A 157 -8.13 -20.32 -12.06
N PHE A 158 -9.06 -20.81 -12.89
CA PHE A 158 -9.06 -20.62 -14.34
C PHE A 158 -9.31 -19.15 -14.78
N ALA A 159 -10.12 -18.39 -14.04
CA ALA A 159 -10.40 -16.99 -14.40
C ALA A 159 -9.19 -16.07 -14.12
N ASP A 160 -8.56 -16.28 -12.95
CA ASP A 160 -7.33 -15.59 -12.55
C ASP A 160 -6.17 -15.89 -13.50
N ASP A 161 -5.99 -17.15 -13.93
CA ASP A 161 -4.95 -17.50 -14.92
C ASP A 161 -5.13 -16.68 -16.22
N ALA A 162 -6.34 -16.57 -16.76
CA ALA A 162 -6.59 -15.83 -18.01
C ALA A 162 -6.34 -14.31 -17.85
N LEU A 163 -6.83 -13.70 -16.77
CA LEU A 163 -6.60 -12.29 -16.48
C LEU A 163 -5.13 -11.98 -16.17
N TYR A 164 -4.43 -12.86 -15.45
CA TYR A 164 -3.01 -12.73 -15.17
C TYR A 164 -2.16 -12.90 -16.44
N GLN A 165 -2.46 -13.87 -17.31
CA GLN A 165 -1.76 -14.00 -18.60
C GLN A 165 -1.98 -12.76 -19.48
N LEU A 166 -3.20 -12.20 -19.49
CA LEU A 166 -3.50 -10.94 -20.18
C LEU A 166 -2.70 -9.77 -19.58
N TRP A 167 -2.62 -9.69 -18.25
CA TRP A 167 -1.82 -8.70 -17.53
C TRP A 167 -0.32 -8.79 -17.87
N GLN A 168 0.25 -10.00 -17.86
CA GLN A 168 1.64 -10.23 -18.24
C GLN A 168 1.91 -9.82 -19.70
N ALA A 169 0.95 -10.04 -20.61
CA ALA A 169 1.06 -9.61 -22.01
C ALA A 169 1.14 -8.07 -22.17
N PHE A 170 0.64 -7.29 -21.20
CA PHE A 170 0.76 -5.82 -21.18
C PHE A 170 1.85 -5.28 -20.24
N LYS A 171 2.59 -6.13 -19.52
CA LYS A 171 3.66 -5.73 -18.58
C LYS A 171 4.65 -4.72 -19.21
N SER A 172 5.03 -4.92 -20.47
CA SER A 172 5.93 -4.00 -21.20
C SER A 172 5.32 -2.62 -21.47
N ASP A 173 4.02 -2.53 -21.80
CA ASP A 173 3.32 -1.25 -22.01
C ASP A 173 3.09 -0.50 -20.70
N HIS A 174 2.73 -1.21 -19.62
CA HIS A 174 2.65 -0.63 -18.29
C HIS A 174 4.01 -0.07 -17.82
N ASN A 175 5.10 -0.82 -18.03
CA ASN A 175 6.46 -0.35 -17.74
C ASN A 175 6.82 0.92 -18.54
N LEU A 176 6.53 0.93 -19.85
CA LEU A 176 6.81 2.07 -20.74
C LEU A 176 6.06 3.32 -20.26
N ARG A 177 4.74 3.23 -20.05
CA ARG A 177 3.93 4.36 -19.57
C ARG A 177 4.35 4.86 -18.20
N ALA A 178 4.67 3.96 -17.26
CA ALA A 178 5.15 4.38 -15.95
C ALA A 178 6.46 5.16 -16.05
N THR A 179 7.37 4.74 -16.95
CA THR A 179 8.62 5.46 -17.25
C THR A 179 8.35 6.83 -17.89
N GLU A 180 7.49 6.90 -18.91
CA GLU A 180 7.12 8.18 -19.57
C GLU A 180 6.42 9.15 -18.61
N SER A 181 5.50 8.66 -17.79
CA SER A 181 4.81 9.46 -16.78
C SER A 181 5.76 9.89 -15.65
N SER A 182 6.67 9.01 -15.21
CA SER A 182 7.73 9.36 -14.26
C SER A 182 8.63 10.48 -14.79
N LEU A 183 8.99 10.45 -16.08
CA LEU A 183 9.77 11.52 -16.71
C LEU A 183 9.01 12.86 -16.70
N LYS A 184 7.74 12.87 -17.14
CA LYS A 184 6.88 14.08 -17.10
C LYS A 184 6.72 14.63 -15.68
N PHE A 185 6.65 13.75 -14.68
CA PHE A 185 6.56 14.09 -13.26
C PHE A 185 7.88 14.71 -12.74
N TYR A 186 9.03 14.15 -13.14
CA TYR A 186 10.36 14.68 -12.85
C TYR A 186 10.60 16.07 -13.47
N GLU A 187 10.28 16.24 -14.76
CA GLU A 187 10.40 17.51 -15.48
C GLU A 187 9.60 18.65 -14.85
N ARG A 188 8.49 18.31 -14.17
CA ARG A 188 7.66 19.25 -13.41
C ARG A 188 8.18 19.55 -12.00
N GLY A 189 9.32 18.96 -11.61
CA GLY A 189 10.00 19.20 -10.33
C GLY A 189 9.52 18.30 -9.19
N PHE A 190 8.83 17.20 -9.45
CA PHE A 190 8.38 16.30 -8.38
C PHE A 190 9.39 15.17 -8.10
N CYS A 191 9.27 14.54 -6.93
CA CYS A 191 10.19 13.50 -6.51
C CYS A 191 9.81 12.14 -7.12
N VAL A 192 10.60 11.66 -8.08
CA VAL A 192 10.40 10.34 -8.71
C VAL A 192 10.44 9.19 -7.72
N ASN A 193 11.31 9.19 -6.70
CA ASN A 193 11.30 8.15 -5.66
C ASN A 193 9.92 8.05 -4.98
N ARG A 194 9.30 9.17 -4.62
CA ARG A 194 7.97 9.14 -3.97
C ARG A 194 6.90 8.58 -4.91
N LEU A 195 6.98 8.88 -6.20
CA LEU A 195 6.09 8.29 -7.20
C LEU A 195 6.30 6.79 -7.35
N TRP A 196 7.55 6.33 -7.50
CA TRP A 196 7.85 4.91 -7.63
C TRP A 196 7.49 4.12 -6.38
N ASN A 197 7.62 4.72 -5.19
CA ASN A 197 7.18 4.12 -3.94
C ASN A 197 5.68 3.76 -3.95
N VAL A 198 4.83 4.49 -4.68
CA VAL A 198 3.40 4.17 -4.87
C VAL A 198 3.24 2.77 -5.47
N SER A 199 4.08 2.36 -6.43
CA SER A 199 3.98 1.05 -7.09
C SER A 199 4.32 -0.15 -6.19
N PHE A 200 4.89 0.07 -5.01
CA PHE A 200 5.11 -0.96 -3.99
C PHE A 200 3.92 -1.04 -3.01
N GLN A 201 3.09 0.00 -2.96
CA GLN A 201 1.99 0.15 -2.01
C GLN A 201 0.64 -0.12 -2.67
N SER A 202 0.49 0.28 -3.94
CA SER A 202 -0.70 0.07 -4.75
C SER A 202 -0.89 -1.39 -5.12
N ARG A 203 -2.08 -1.74 -5.61
CA ARG A 203 -2.45 -3.14 -5.85
C ARG A 203 -2.01 -3.66 -7.22
N HIS A 204 -2.02 -2.79 -8.24
CA HIS A 204 -1.61 -3.12 -9.61
C HIS A 204 -0.16 -2.63 -9.88
N GLY A 205 0.50 -2.10 -8.85
CA GLY A 205 1.88 -1.68 -8.84
C GLY A 205 2.19 -0.64 -9.92
N ILE A 206 3.13 -0.98 -10.81
CA ILE A 206 3.62 -0.07 -11.86
C ILE A 206 2.51 0.47 -12.78
N ALA A 207 1.43 -0.29 -12.96
CA ALA A 207 0.31 0.12 -13.80
C ALA A 207 -0.51 1.27 -13.22
N ASP A 208 -0.47 1.49 -11.90
CA ASP A 208 -1.19 2.57 -11.22
C ASP A 208 -0.49 3.94 -11.37
N ILE A 209 0.82 3.95 -11.67
CA ILE A 209 1.65 5.17 -11.76
C ILE A 209 1.08 6.23 -12.71
N PRO A 210 0.64 5.92 -13.96
CA PRO A 210 0.15 6.93 -14.88
C PRO A 210 -1.04 7.74 -14.36
N TYR A 211 -2.01 7.12 -13.68
CA TYR A 211 -3.20 7.80 -13.15
C TYR A 211 -2.84 8.72 -11.98
N ILE A 212 -1.89 8.30 -11.14
CA ILE A 212 -1.35 9.12 -10.05
C ILE A 212 -0.60 10.33 -10.60
N VAL A 213 0.22 10.16 -11.65
CA VAL A 213 0.90 11.28 -12.32
C VAL A 213 -0.10 12.24 -12.96
N GLU A 214 -1.08 11.73 -13.72
CA GLU A 214 -2.10 12.55 -14.40
C GLU A 214 -2.80 13.47 -13.39
N LYS A 215 -3.39 12.89 -12.35
CA LYS A 215 -4.09 13.65 -11.30
C LYS A 215 -3.17 14.59 -10.52
N ALA A 216 -1.93 14.20 -10.28
CA ALA A 216 -0.93 15.05 -9.64
C ALA A 216 -0.54 16.25 -10.51
N LEU A 217 -0.40 16.08 -11.84
CA LEU A 217 -0.02 17.15 -12.77
C LEU A 217 -1.14 18.15 -13.08
N GLU A 218 -2.41 17.74 -12.91
CA GLU A 218 -3.58 18.62 -12.95
C GLU A 218 -3.73 19.50 -11.70
N SER A 219 -3.37 18.95 -10.54
CA SER A 219 -3.71 19.53 -9.23
C SER A 219 -2.56 20.28 -8.56
N LEU A 220 -1.33 19.79 -8.70
CA LEU A 220 -0.14 20.35 -8.06
C LEU A 220 0.47 21.47 -8.90
N ALA A 221 0.63 22.64 -8.29
CA ALA A 221 1.38 23.73 -8.89
C ALA A 221 2.86 23.34 -9.13
N HIS A 222 3.43 23.86 -10.22
CA HIS A 222 4.83 23.60 -10.58
C HIS A 222 5.79 24.14 -9.51
N LYS A 223 6.63 23.25 -8.94
CA LYS A 223 7.65 23.61 -7.96
C LYS A 223 8.92 24.12 -8.65
N SER A 224 8.93 25.42 -8.97
CA SER A 224 10.02 26.10 -9.71
C SER A 224 11.41 26.01 -9.06
N GLU A 225 11.49 25.73 -7.75
CA GLU A 225 12.74 25.49 -7.00
C GLU A 225 12.64 24.18 -6.21
N SER A 226 12.48 23.06 -6.91
CA SER A 226 12.35 21.77 -6.24
C SER A 226 13.64 21.28 -5.58
N ARG A 227 13.55 20.90 -4.30
CA ARG A 227 14.59 20.16 -3.57
C ARG A 227 14.86 18.75 -4.12
N HIS A 228 14.10 18.29 -5.12
CA HIS A 228 14.12 16.90 -5.61
C HIS A 228 14.81 16.71 -6.97
N THR A 229 15.47 17.73 -7.52
CA THR A 229 16.23 17.70 -8.79
C THR A 229 17.45 16.76 -8.80
N SER A 230 17.74 16.07 -7.69
CA SER A 230 18.79 15.05 -7.60
C SER A 230 18.28 13.75 -6.95
N CYS A 231 16.96 13.54 -6.92
CA CYS A 231 16.37 12.25 -6.53
C CYS A 231 16.35 11.31 -7.74
N THR A 232 16.59 10.03 -7.50
CA THR A 232 16.40 8.95 -8.47
C THR A 232 15.13 8.17 -8.13
N GLU A 233 14.76 7.18 -8.93
CA GLU A 233 13.68 6.23 -8.64
C GLU A 233 13.95 5.47 -7.34
N GLU A 234 15.20 5.11 -7.07
CA GLU A 234 15.63 4.35 -5.88
C GLU A 234 15.86 5.20 -4.62
N SER A 235 16.12 6.52 -4.75
CA SER A 235 16.60 7.33 -3.61
C SER A 235 16.10 8.77 -3.60
N CYS A 236 15.59 9.19 -2.44
CA CYS A 236 15.22 10.57 -2.13
C CYS A 236 16.20 11.19 -1.13
N LEU A 237 17.12 12.05 -1.59
CA LEU A 237 18.10 12.71 -0.72
C LEU A 237 17.44 13.51 0.43
N VAL A 238 16.30 14.14 0.17
CA VAL A 238 15.54 14.93 1.16
C VAL A 238 14.91 14.04 2.24
N ALA A 239 14.50 12.80 1.90
CA ALA A 239 13.93 11.87 2.88
C ALA A 239 15.00 11.36 3.88
N HIS A 240 16.26 11.34 3.45
CA HIS A 240 17.42 10.95 4.25
C HIS A 240 18.18 12.15 4.88
N GLU A 241 17.68 13.37 4.72
CA GLU A 241 18.27 14.56 5.35
C GLU A 241 18.21 14.42 6.89
N ASN A 242 19.31 14.76 7.58
CA ASN A 242 19.37 14.67 9.03
C ASN A 242 18.53 15.78 9.68
N SER A 243 17.27 15.47 9.94
CA SER A 243 16.28 16.39 10.51
C SER A 243 16.59 16.88 11.92
N THR A 244 17.58 16.32 12.62
CA THR A 244 18.04 16.87 13.92
C THR A 244 18.81 18.19 13.77
N LEU A 245 19.36 18.46 12.58
CA LEU A 245 20.11 19.69 12.28
C LEU A 245 19.23 20.81 11.70
N VAL A 246 17.96 20.52 11.39
CA VAL A 246 17.03 21.48 10.83
C VAL A 246 16.63 22.48 11.93
N LYS A 247 16.67 23.78 11.60
CA LYS A 247 16.21 24.85 12.50
C LYS A 247 14.70 24.74 12.69
N GLN A 248 14.22 25.00 13.92
CA GLN A 248 12.79 25.00 14.15
C GLN A 248 12.06 26.03 13.30
N ALA A 249 10.90 25.62 12.77
CA ALA A 249 10.02 26.47 12.00
C ALA A 249 9.41 27.58 12.87
N HIS A 250 9.16 28.73 12.25
CA HIS A 250 8.38 29.79 12.84
C HIS A 250 7.04 29.89 12.09
N LYS A 251 5.94 29.84 12.83
CA LYS A 251 4.58 30.07 12.29
C LYS A 251 4.09 31.50 12.54
N CYS A 252 4.89 32.34 13.20
CA CYS A 252 4.65 33.78 13.33
C CYS A 252 4.87 34.55 12.01
N TYR A 253 4.27 35.74 11.90
CA TYR A 253 4.36 36.58 10.69
C TYR A 253 5.79 36.98 10.31
N SER A 254 6.66 37.26 11.29
CA SER A 254 8.06 37.63 11.03
C SER A 254 8.95 36.44 10.62
N ARG A 255 8.46 35.21 10.75
CA ARG A 255 9.23 33.95 10.57
C ARG A 255 10.55 33.88 11.35
N SER A 256 10.69 34.67 12.41
CA SER A 256 11.99 34.92 13.09
C SER A 256 11.85 35.44 14.54
N CYS A 257 10.73 35.15 15.22
CA CYS A 257 10.59 35.55 16.63
C CYS A 257 11.62 34.85 17.54
N THR A 258 12.00 35.50 18.63
CA THR A 258 12.96 34.95 19.61
C THR A 258 12.30 34.26 20.80
N ASP A 259 10.97 34.28 20.87
CA ASP A 259 10.21 33.76 22.00
C ASP A 259 10.23 32.22 22.02
N GLU A 260 10.61 31.66 23.16
CA GLU A 260 10.77 30.21 23.39
C GLU A 260 9.96 29.77 24.61
N LEU A 261 9.37 28.58 24.53
CA LEU A 261 8.73 27.89 25.65
C LEU A 261 9.61 26.72 26.10
N THR A 262 9.69 26.53 27.41
CA THR A 262 10.47 25.43 28.01
C THR A 262 9.52 24.45 28.71
N PHE A 263 9.52 23.20 28.24
CA PHE A 263 8.78 22.07 28.80
C PHE A 263 9.71 21.29 29.75
N PRO A 264 9.50 21.32 31.09
CA PRO A 264 10.49 20.80 32.04
C PRO A 264 10.70 19.28 31.93
N PRO A 265 11.88 18.78 31.47
CA PRO A 265 12.08 17.35 31.23
C PRO A 265 12.02 16.49 32.50
N ALA A 266 12.26 17.11 33.67
CA ALA A 266 12.15 16.47 34.97
C ALA A 266 10.73 15.94 35.27
N ILE A 267 9.69 16.57 34.71
CA ILE A 267 8.30 16.11 34.87
C ILE A 267 8.10 14.79 34.12
N LEU A 268 8.54 14.71 32.86
CA LEU A 268 8.49 13.50 32.05
C LEU A 268 9.32 12.36 32.65
N ASN A 269 10.58 12.63 33.01
CA ASN A 269 11.46 11.62 33.62
C ASN A 269 10.85 11.05 34.91
N LYS A 270 10.11 11.87 35.69
CA LYS A 270 9.43 11.43 36.92
C LYS A 270 8.27 10.47 36.66
N ALA A 271 7.51 10.63 35.57
CA ALA A 271 6.40 9.73 35.24
C ALA A 271 6.91 8.27 35.11
N PHE A 272 7.87 8.04 34.21
CA PHE A 272 8.51 6.72 34.03
C PHE A 272 9.24 6.22 35.29
N SER A 273 9.80 7.13 36.11
CA SER A 273 10.44 6.78 37.39
C SER A 273 9.49 6.20 38.45
N HIS A 274 8.20 6.54 38.42
CA HIS A 274 7.21 6.00 39.36
C HIS A 274 6.71 4.64 38.89
N SER A 275 6.42 4.48 37.60
CA SER A 275 6.07 3.19 37.00
C SER A 275 7.13 2.10 37.22
N ALA A 276 8.42 2.44 37.17
CA ALA A 276 9.51 1.49 37.44
C ALA A 276 9.63 1.02 38.90
N ARG A 277 8.98 1.68 39.88
CA ARG A 277 9.06 1.30 41.31
C ARG A 277 7.91 0.40 41.78
N ASN A 278 6.77 0.44 41.10
CA ASN A 278 5.55 -0.26 41.55
C ASN A 278 5.20 -1.49 40.71
N SER A 279 5.82 -1.68 39.53
CA SER A 279 5.60 -2.89 38.73
C SER A 279 6.61 -3.98 39.08
N SER A 280 6.12 -5.12 39.57
CA SER A 280 6.87 -6.39 39.61
C SER A 280 6.76 -7.18 38.30
N SER A 281 6.03 -6.64 37.31
CA SER A 281 5.94 -7.18 35.95
C SER A 281 7.01 -6.53 35.06
N LYS A 282 7.44 -7.23 34.01
CA LYS A 282 8.27 -6.63 32.94
C LYS A 282 7.54 -5.56 32.13
N VAL A 283 6.20 -5.50 32.25
CA VAL A 283 5.37 -4.50 31.58
C VAL A 283 5.29 -3.25 32.45
N HIS A 284 5.71 -2.12 31.90
CA HIS A 284 5.38 -0.79 32.44
C HIS A 284 3.95 -0.43 32.03
N PRO A 285 3.11 0.11 32.94
CA PRO A 285 1.79 0.61 32.56
C PRO A 285 1.93 1.87 31.69
N PHE A 286 0.90 2.16 30.90
CA PHE A 286 0.85 3.35 30.06
C PHE A 286 0.92 4.63 30.90
N GLU A 287 1.84 5.53 30.56
CA GLU A 287 2.00 6.85 31.19
C GLU A 287 1.70 7.92 30.14
N ILE A 288 0.68 8.76 30.39
CA ILE A 288 0.31 9.83 29.46
C ILE A 288 1.36 10.94 29.54
N THR A 289 2.13 11.11 28.46
CA THR A 289 3.13 12.20 28.34
C THR A 289 2.64 13.40 27.53
N ALA A 290 1.34 13.46 27.23
CA ALA A 290 0.71 14.63 26.63
C ALA A 290 0.75 15.81 27.62
N TRP A 291 1.12 16.99 27.14
CA TRP A 291 1.15 18.20 27.96
C TRP A 291 -0.21 18.87 27.95
N ARG A 292 -0.69 19.29 29.12
CA ARG A 292 -1.87 20.14 29.19
C ARG A 292 -1.51 21.52 28.64
N THR A 293 -2.33 22.05 27.74
CA THR A 293 -2.05 23.35 27.11
C THR A 293 -2.05 24.44 28.19
N PRO A 294 -0.98 25.24 28.33
CA PRO A 294 -0.94 26.31 29.31
C PRO A 294 -1.92 27.44 28.96
N GLU A 295 -2.37 28.16 29.98
CA GLU A 295 -3.08 29.42 29.81
C GLU A 295 -2.13 30.48 29.20
N PRO A 296 -2.65 31.49 28.46
CA PRO A 296 -1.83 32.53 27.85
C PRO A 296 -0.87 33.19 28.85
N GLY A 297 0.42 33.19 28.53
CA GLY A 297 1.48 33.75 29.39
C GLY A 297 1.94 32.85 30.54
N GLN A 298 1.44 31.63 30.67
CA GLN A 298 1.95 30.64 31.63
C GLN A 298 2.94 29.65 31.00
N ASN A 299 3.88 29.15 31.81
CA ASN A 299 4.78 28.09 31.38
C ASN A 299 4.14 26.69 31.52
N PRO A 300 4.45 25.75 30.61
CA PRO A 300 4.05 24.35 30.73
C PRO A 300 4.52 23.74 32.06
N SER A 301 3.57 23.19 32.82
CA SER A 301 3.82 22.74 34.21
C SER A 301 3.12 21.44 34.59
N PHE A 302 2.20 20.93 33.76
CA PHE A 302 1.43 19.71 34.04
C PHE A 302 1.25 18.85 32.78
N LEU A 303 1.31 17.53 32.97
CA LEU A 303 0.83 16.56 31.99
C LEU A 303 -0.70 16.43 32.09
N CYS A 304 -1.32 15.84 31.07
CA CYS A 304 -2.73 15.50 31.06
C CYS A 304 -3.08 14.44 32.13
N ALA A 305 -4.26 14.55 32.72
CA ALA A 305 -4.85 13.46 33.50
C ALA A 305 -5.39 12.35 32.57
N PRO A 306 -5.64 11.12 33.08
CA PRO A 306 -6.31 10.06 32.31
C PRO A 306 -7.64 10.46 31.66
N ASP A 307 -8.38 11.39 32.28
CA ASP A 307 -9.67 11.90 31.79
C ASP A 307 -9.55 13.20 30.94
N ASP A 308 -8.33 13.63 30.59
CA ASP A 308 -8.09 14.81 29.75
C ASP A 308 -7.86 14.43 28.28
N ASP A 309 -8.84 14.77 27.43
CA ASP A 309 -8.71 14.76 25.97
C ASP A 309 -7.45 15.51 25.49
N TYR A 310 -6.60 14.81 24.73
CA TYR A 310 -5.45 15.39 24.04
C TYR A 310 -5.42 15.02 22.55
N VAL A 311 -4.77 15.87 21.76
CA VAL A 311 -4.47 15.63 20.34
C VAL A 311 -3.04 15.10 20.20
N ALA A 312 -2.83 14.06 19.39
CA ALA A 312 -1.49 13.65 18.98
C ALA A 312 -1.09 14.35 17.66
N ILE A 313 0.09 14.95 17.63
CA ILE A 313 0.62 15.66 16.45
C ILE A 313 1.54 14.71 15.68
N SER A 314 1.06 14.19 14.55
CA SER A 314 1.86 13.43 13.59
C SER A 314 2.48 14.39 12.58
N HIS A 315 3.80 14.42 12.46
CA HIS A 315 4.49 15.53 11.80
C HIS A 315 5.87 15.16 11.25
N VAL A 316 6.42 16.06 10.43
CA VAL A 316 7.69 15.83 9.74
C VAL A 316 8.80 16.72 10.29
N TRP A 317 9.77 16.11 10.99
CA TRP A 317 10.90 16.83 11.59
C TRP A 317 11.72 17.66 10.59
N SER A 318 11.84 17.24 9.32
CA SER A 318 12.54 18.02 8.27
C SER A 318 11.83 19.32 7.88
N ASP A 319 10.59 19.52 8.33
CA ASP A 319 9.83 20.75 8.13
C ASP A 319 10.07 21.74 9.29
N GLY A 320 11.07 21.48 10.14
CA GLY A 320 11.41 22.28 11.31
C GLY A 320 10.46 22.09 12.49
N THR A 321 9.71 20.98 12.54
CA THR A 321 8.77 20.69 13.63
C THR A 321 9.33 19.71 14.68
N GLY A 322 10.58 19.27 14.55
CA GLY A 322 11.32 18.58 15.62
C GLY A 322 11.89 19.55 16.67
N VAL A 323 12.75 19.07 17.57
CA VAL A 323 13.47 19.93 18.55
C VAL A 323 14.47 20.87 17.86
N GLY A 324 15.11 20.40 16.78
CA GLY A 324 16.12 21.15 16.04
C GLY A 324 17.36 21.51 16.86
N MET A 325 18.11 22.52 16.41
CA MET A 325 19.37 22.98 17.04
C MET A 325 19.18 23.84 18.31
N LYS A 326 18.22 23.50 19.18
CA LYS A 326 17.96 24.25 20.43
C LYS A 326 18.99 23.94 21.52
N SER A 327 19.32 24.95 22.32
CA SER A 327 20.37 24.90 23.34
C SER A 327 20.03 24.04 24.57
N GLY A 328 18.76 23.67 24.74
CA GLY A 328 18.26 22.90 25.89
C GLY A 328 17.14 21.96 25.48
N ALA A 329 17.03 20.82 26.18
CA ALA A 329 15.99 19.85 25.91
C ALA A 329 14.62 20.33 26.41
N GLY A 330 13.56 20.05 25.64
CA GLY A 330 12.21 20.55 25.89
C GLY A 330 12.02 22.04 25.57
N VAL A 331 12.99 22.70 24.92
CA VAL A 331 12.86 24.10 24.49
C VAL A 331 12.36 24.15 23.05
N VAL A 332 11.32 24.94 22.78
CA VAL A 332 10.70 25.10 21.45
C VAL A 332 10.30 26.55 21.16
N ASN A 333 10.23 26.92 19.88
CA ASN A 333 9.67 28.21 19.43
C ASN A 333 8.23 28.39 19.96
N ALA A 334 7.96 29.48 20.68
CA ALA A 334 6.63 29.75 21.24
C ALA A 334 5.55 29.78 20.14
N CYS A 335 5.78 30.50 19.04
CA CYS A 335 4.83 30.59 17.93
C CYS A 335 4.53 29.25 17.21
N LEU A 336 5.41 28.25 17.32
CA LEU A 336 5.17 26.92 16.74
C LEU A 336 4.28 26.09 17.67
N PHE A 337 4.52 26.18 18.98
CA PHE A 337 3.63 25.56 19.97
C PHE A 337 2.25 26.23 19.98
N GLU A 338 2.18 27.56 19.92
CA GLU A 338 0.92 28.32 19.80
C GLU A 338 0.12 27.86 18.58
N TYR A 339 0.76 27.71 17.42
CA TYR A 339 0.11 27.18 16.21
C TYR A 339 -0.50 25.79 16.42
N PHE A 340 0.18 24.86 17.10
CA PHE A 340 -0.39 23.55 17.42
C PHE A 340 -1.47 23.63 18.52
N SER A 341 -1.34 24.53 19.51
CA SER A 341 -2.37 24.84 20.50
C SER A 341 -3.66 25.36 19.85
N ASP A 342 -3.52 26.26 18.88
CA ASP A 342 -4.66 26.85 18.17
C ASP A 342 -5.34 25.85 17.24
N VAL A 343 -4.63 24.81 16.80
CA VAL A 343 -5.23 23.63 16.14
C VAL A 343 -5.91 22.71 17.16
N ALA A 344 -5.29 22.44 18.30
CA ALA A 344 -5.85 21.60 19.38
C ALA A 344 -7.17 22.15 19.94
N LYS A 345 -7.28 23.48 20.06
CA LYS A 345 -8.43 24.21 20.62
C LYS A 345 -9.60 24.40 19.65
N ARG A 346 -9.46 24.08 18.35
CA ARG A 346 -10.57 24.28 17.40
C ARG A 346 -11.74 23.34 17.71
N GLU A 347 -12.94 23.73 17.33
CA GLU A 347 -14.17 22.97 17.59
C GLU A 347 -14.13 21.54 17.02
N GLU A 348 -13.49 21.37 15.86
CA GLU A 348 -13.34 20.09 15.15
C GLU A 348 -12.35 19.11 15.81
N VAL A 349 -11.63 19.55 16.86
CA VAL A 349 -10.58 18.82 17.58
C VAL A 349 -10.91 18.78 19.08
N SER A 350 -11.10 19.95 19.68
CA SER A 350 -11.57 20.17 21.05
C SER A 350 -10.77 19.39 22.11
N CYS A 351 -9.45 19.59 22.10
CA CYS A 351 -8.51 18.94 23.03
C CYS A 351 -7.95 19.94 24.05
N LYS A 352 -7.76 19.48 25.29
CA LYS A 352 -7.13 20.26 26.37
C LYS A 352 -5.61 20.15 26.33
N GLY A 353 -5.10 19.00 25.87
CA GLY A 353 -3.67 18.71 25.80
C GLY A 353 -3.16 18.44 24.40
N ILE A 354 -1.84 18.40 24.29
CA ILE A 354 -1.09 18.13 23.06
C ILE A 354 -0.02 17.08 23.39
N TRP A 355 0.01 16.01 22.61
CA TRP A 355 1.15 15.13 22.50
C TRP A 355 1.95 15.48 21.25
N TRP A 356 3.21 15.86 21.42
CA TRP A 356 4.13 16.22 20.35
C TRP A 356 5.52 15.74 20.77
N ASP A 357 6.11 14.82 20.00
CA ASP A 357 7.29 14.05 20.41
C ASP A 357 8.50 14.91 20.87
N ALA A 358 8.67 16.09 20.25
CA ALA A 358 9.71 17.05 20.53
C ALA A 358 9.67 17.60 21.97
N ILE A 359 8.48 17.59 22.59
CA ILE A 359 8.26 18.01 23.97
C ILE A 359 7.75 16.90 24.88
N SER A 360 7.21 15.80 24.35
CA SER A 360 6.53 14.73 25.11
C SER A 360 7.40 13.49 25.37
N ILE A 361 8.63 13.43 24.84
CA ILE A 361 9.56 12.32 25.07
C ILE A 361 10.61 12.69 26.14
N PRO A 362 10.82 11.86 27.19
CA PRO A 362 11.82 12.10 28.22
C PRO A 362 13.26 12.13 27.71
N THR A 363 14.13 12.75 28.50
CA THR A 363 15.55 12.97 28.17
C THR A 363 16.49 11.96 28.81
N GLU A 364 16.08 11.36 29.93
CA GLU A 364 16.87 10.33 30.60
C GLU A 364 16.89 9.04 29.77
N ARG A 365 18.08 8.44 29.58
CA ARG A 365 18.26 7.29 28.67
C ARG A 365 17.29 6.12 28.94
N HIS A 366 17.03 5.79 30.20
CA HIS A 366 16.15 4.67 30.55
C HIS A 366 14.67 5.01 30.33
N ALA A 367 14.21 6.16 30.85
CA ALA A 367 12.86 6.67 30.59
C ALA A 367 12.58 6.85 29.09
N ARG A 368 13.57 7.32 28.32
CA ARG A 368 13.49 7.45 26.86
C ARG A 368 13.32 6.10 26.18
N ALA A 369 14.04 5.06 26.59
CA ALA A 369 13.86 3.73 26.03
C ALA A 369 12.41 3.25 26.22
N ILE A 370 11.89 3.32 27.45
CA ILE A 370 10.50 2.95 27.77
C ILE A 370 9.50 3.76 26.93
N ALA A 371 9.70 5.08 26.81
CA ALA A 371 8.82 5.96 26.03
C ALA A 371 8.87 5.72 24.51
N MET A 372 9.95 5.15 23.96
CA MET A 372 10.00 4.68 22.57
C MET A 372 9.28 3.34 22.42
N ASP A 373 9.52 2.42 23.34
CA ASP A 373 8.90 1.09 23.35
C ASP A 373 7.36 1.19 23.53
N SER A 374 6.85 2.26 24.17
CA SER A 374 5.42 2.58 24.31
C SER A 374 4.94 3.76 23.45
N MET A 375 5.67 4.17 22.40
CA MET A 375 5.35 5.41 21.66
C MET A 375 3.94 5.40 21.05
N LEU A 376 3.58 4.30 20.37
CA LEU A 376 2.33 4.17 19.62
C LEU A 376 1.09 4.29 20.51
N GLU A 377 1.20 4.00 21.80
CA GLU A 377 0.10 4.13 22.76
C GLU A 377 -0.37 5.57 22.92
N ASN A 378 0.51 6.56 22.72
CA ASN A 378 0.14 7.98 22.76
C ASN A 378 -0.66 8.42 21.53
N TYR A 379 -0.60 7.66 20.44
CA TYR A 379 -1.49 7.85 19.29
C TYR A 379 -2.77 7.05 19.49
N GLU A 380 -2.67 5.77 19.86
CA GLU A 380 -3.83 4.88 20.08
C GLU A 380 -4.82 5.40 21.15
N ASN A 381 -4.32 6.07 22.20
CA ASN A 381 -5.14 6.67 23.26
C ASN A 381 -5.43 8.18 23.05
N ALA A 382 -5.07 8.77 21.92
CA ALA A 382 -5.44 10.14 21.61
C ALA A 382 -6.93 10.23 21.25
N LYS A 383 -7.55 11.39 21.51
CA LYS A 383 -8.91 11.67 21.00
C LYS A 383 -8.94 11.79 19.47
N VAL A 384 -7.83 12.27 18.91
CA VAL A 384 -7.68 12.66 17.52
C VAL A 384 -6.18 12.82 17.22
N THR A 385 -5.76 12.38 16.04
CA THR A 385 -4.41 12.67 15.52
C THR A 385 -4.50 13.73 14.44
N VAL A 386 -3.63 14.74 14.50
CA VAL A 386 -3.49 15.77 13.47
C VAL A 386 -2.22 15.53 12.67
N ILE A 387 -2.36 15.48 11.34
CA ILE A 387 -1.25 15.35 10.39
C ILE A 387 -0.79 16.74 9.95
N HIS A 388 0.48 17.02 10.18
CA HIS A 388 1.18 18.23 9.75
C HIS A 388 2.33 17.87 8.78
N ASP A 389 2.21 18.36 7.55
CA ASP A 389 3.22 18.21 6.50
C ASP A 389 3.28 19.50 5.68
N GLN A 390 4.49 19.97 5.36
CA GLN A 390 4.66 21.24 4.66
C GLN A 390 4.27 21.18 3.17
N ASP A 391 4.36 20.02 2.50
CA ASP A 391 3.85 19.86 1.14
C ASP A 391 2.31 19.96 1.13
N LEU A 392 1.62 19.42 2.15
CA LEU A 392 0.15 19.52 2.30
C LEU A 392 -0.33 20.91 2.74
N LEU A 393 0.44 21.61 3.57
CA LEU A 393 0.17 23.02 3.92
C LEU A 393 0.39 24.01 2.77
N GLU A 394 1.08 23.60 1.71
CA GLU A 394 1.21 24.34 0.46
C GLU A 394 0.16 23.89 -0.59
N PHE A 395 -0.45 22.72 -0.38
CA PHE A 395 -1.50 22.17 -1.22
C PHE A 395 -2.86 22.83 -0.95
N GLU A 396 -3.38 23.52 -1.97
CA GLU A 396 -4.70 24.15 -1.94
C GLU A 396 -5.81 23.10 -2.03
N TRP A 397 -6.69 23.07 -1.03
CA TRP A 397 -7.75 22.08 -0.95
C TRP A 397 -8.71 22.12 -2.16
N LYS A 398 -9.06 20.94 -2.68
CA LYS A 398 -10.05 20.72 -3.74
C LYS A 398 -10.84 19.45 -3.44
N ASP A 399 -12.16 19.49 -3.59
CA ASP A 399 -13.04 18.33 -3.41
C ASP A 399 -13.14 17.51 -4.72
N ASP A 400 -11.99 17.06 -5.23
CA ASP A 400 -11.83 16.35 -6.53
C ASP A 400 -10.95 15.08 -6.45
N GLY A 401 -10.62 14.63 -5.23
CA GLY A 401 -9.75 13.50 -4.96
C GLY A 401 -8.24 13.76 -5.07
N SER A 402 -7.81 14.93 -5.57
CA SER A 402 -6.39 15.31 -5.56
C SER A 402 -5.73 15.45 -4.18
N PRO A 403 -6.43 15.82 -3.08
CA PRO A 403 -5.83 15.83 -1.74
C PRO A 403 -5.31 14.45 -1.28
N ALA A 404 -5.98 13.35 -1.67
CA ALA A 404 -5.52 11.99 -1.36
C ALA A 404 -4.24 11.65 -2.14
N VAL A 405 -4.18 12.04 -3.42
CA VAL A 405 -2.99 11.88 -4.28
C VAL A 405 -1.81 12.72 -3.72
N ALA A 406 -2.08 13.96 -3.31
CA ALA A 406 -1.08 14.79 -2.64
C ALA A 406 -0.60 14.17 -1.31
N MET A 407 -1.49 13.54 -0.54
CA MET A 407 -1.16 12.86 0.70
C MET A 407 -0.23 11.66 0.48
N VAL A 408 -0.49 10.76 -0.46
CA VAL A 408 0.41 9.62 -0.73
C VAL A 408 1.77 10.04 -1.32
N LEU A 409 1.84 11.21 -1.96
CA LEU A 409 3.08 11.82 -2.49
C LEU A 409 3.78 12.78 -1.49
N SER A 410 3.21 13.00 -0.31
CA SER A 410 3.74 13.92 0.72
C SER A 410 5.04 13.43 1.35
N SER A 411 5.77 14.33 2.02
CA SER A 411 6.98 13.94 2.76
C SER A 411 6.61 13.06 3.96
N TRP A 412 5.51 13.37 4.62
CA TRP A 412 4.93 12.64 5.74
C TRP A 412 4.62 11.19 5.39
N PHE A 413 4.01 10.90 4.23
CA PHE A 413 3.68 9.53 3.86
C PHE A 413 4.89 8.66 3.46
N THR A 414 6.07 9.28 3.27
CA THR A 414 7.31 8.53 2.98
C THR A 414 8.09 8.08 4.22
N ARG A 415 7.69 8.50 5.43
CA ARG A 415 8.43 8.20 6.66
C ARG A 415 7.87 6.96 7.38
N GLY A 416 8.76 6.20 8.01
CA GLY A 416 8.41 4.98 8.75
C GLY A 416 7.60 5.26 10.01
N TRP A 417 8.02 6.24 10.83
CA TRP A 417 7.35 6.57 12.10
C TRP A 417 5.92 7.06 11.87
N THR A 418 5.69 7.99 10.95
CA THR A 418 4.36 8.48 10.56
C THR A 418 3.42 7.38 10.06
N ALA A 419 3.95 6.29 9.49
CA ALA A 419 3.19 5.10 9.12
C ALA A 419 2.61 4.39 10.36
N ALA A 420 3.45 4.21 11.38
CA ALA A 420 3.10 3.59 12.64
C ALA A 420 2.12 4.46 13.43
N GLU A 421 2.32 5.78 13.41
CA GLU A 421 1.43 6.78 14.00
C GLU A 421 0.03 6.73 13.38
N LEU A 422 -0.06 6.63 12.04
CA LEU A 422 -1.35 6.50 11.33
C LEU A 422 -2.06 5.18 11.67
N TRP A 423 -1.31 4.08 11.73
CA TRP A 423 -1.83 2.76 12.09
C TRP A 423 -2.25 2.66 13.57
N ALA A 424 -1.51 3.30 14.47
CA ALA A 424 -1.91 3.43 15.87
C ALA A 424 -3.21 4.24 16.00
N SER A 425 -3.37 5.27 15.16
CA SER A 425 -4.54 6.14 15.13
C SER A 425 -5.82 5.51 14.54
N ARG A 426 -5.81 4.22 14.15
CA ARG A 426 -6.87 3.52 13.37
C ARG A 426 -8.28 3.49 14.00
N HIS A 427 -8.44 3.87 15.27
CA HIS A 427 -9.71 3.78 16.00
C HIS A 427 -10.41 5.12 16.29
N HIS A 428 -9.75 6.23 16.00
CA HIS A 428 -10.30 7.58 16.20
C HIS A 428 -10.12 8.44 14.93
N PRO A 429 -10.75 9.64 14.86
CA PRO A 429 -10.58 10.53 13.72
C PRO A 429 -9.12 10.94 13.51
N VAL A 430 -8.73 11.06 12.25
CA VAL A 430 -7.46 11.68 11.84
C VAL A 430 -7.79 12.93 11.05
N LYS A 431 -7.16 14.06 11.40
CA LYS A 431 -7.36 15.35 10.72
C LYS A 431 -6.09 15.72 9.96
N VAL A 432 -6.23 16.09 8.70
CA VAL A 432 -5.13 16.53 7.84
C VAL A 432 -5.19 18.05 7.69
N LEU A 433 -4.04 18.71 7.78
CA LEU A 433 -3.90 20.15 7.60
C LEU A 433 -3.56 20.48 6.13
N PHE A 434 -4.44 21.24 5.48
CA PHE A 434 -4.26 21.71 4.11
C PHE A 434 -4.23 23.25 4.05
N LYS A 435 -3.80 23.81 2.90
CA LYS A 435 -4.00 25.23 2.62
C LYS A 435 -5.49 25.48 2.34
N ASP A 436 -6.09 26.40 3.11
CA ASP A 436 -7.47 26.85 2.87
C ASP A 436 -7.50 27.76 1.62
N PRO A 437 -8.28 27.44 0.56
CA PRO A 437 -8.43 28.32 -0.60
C PRO A 437 -9.08 29.67 -0.24
N ASN A 438 -9.79 29.76 0.89
CA ASN A 438 -10.45 30.98 1.35
C ASN A 438 -9.57 31.84 2.28
N ASP A 439 -8.53 31.27 2.91
CA ASP A 439 -7.58 32.04 3.73
C ASP A 439 -6.42 32.58 2.87
N SER A 440 -6.66 33.75 2.25
CA SER A 440 -5.62 34.49 1.53
C SER A 440 -4.40 34.89 2.39
N THR A 441 -4.48 34.80 3.73
CA THR A 441 -3.33 35.04 4.62
C THR A 441 -2.44 33.81 4.80
N GLY A 442 -2.94 32.60 4.48
CA GLY A 442 -2.25 31.33 4.64
C GLY A 442 -1.83 31.01 6.08
N ARG A 443 -2.46 31.64 7.08
CA ARG A 443 -2.11 31.49 8.50
C ARG A 443 -2.89 30.36 9.16
N ARG A 444 -4.14 30.19 8.79
CA ARG A 444 -5.04 29.19 9.37
C ARG A 444 -5.19 28.03 8.38
N PRO A 445 -4.55 26.87 8.62
CA PRO A 445 -4.78 25.71 7.75
C PRO A 445 -6.24 25.24 7.86
N LEU A 446 -6.75 24.70 6.75
CA LEU A 446 -8.01 23.98 6.70
C LEU A 446 -7.82 22.61 7.38
N LEU A 447 -8.74 22.21 8.24
CA LEU A 447 -8.78 20.85 8.79
C LEU A 447 -9.76 20.02 7.96
N LYS A 448 -9.29 18.86 7.49
CA LYS A 448 -10.12 17.88 6.78
C LYS A 448 -9.99 16.52 7.43
N ASP A 449 -11.09 15.79 7.54
CA ASP A 449 -11.12 14.45 8.11
C ASP A 449 -10.58 13.45 7.10
N LEU A 450 -9.57 12.66 7.49
CA LEU A 450 -8.92 11.70 6.59
C LEU A 450 -9.93 10.72 5.99
N ASP A 451 -10.78 10.13 6.84
CA ASP A 451 -11.67 9.06 6.42
C ASP A 451 -12.90 9.62 5.68
N LYS A 452 -13.40 10.82 6.06
CA LYS A 452 -14.66 11.39 5.54
C LYS A 452 -14.52 12.39 4.40
N ASP A 453 -13.40 13.13 4.35
CA ASP A 453 -13.19 14.21 3.39
C ASP A 453 -12.05 13.93 2.41
N VAL A 454 -10.99 13.20 2.82
CA VAL A 454 -9.81 12.95 1.97
C VAL A 454 -9.94 11.63 1.21
N MET A 455 -10.22 10.53 1.91
CA MET A 455 -10.40 9.21 1.31
C MET A 455 -11.71 9.13 0.52
N ALA A 456 -11.67 8.43 -0.62
CA ALA A 456 -12.86 8.07 -1.38
C ALA A 456 -13.77 7.19 -0.51
N GLY A 457 -15.08 7.43 -0.58
CA GLY A 457 -16.06 6.71 0.23
C GLY A 457 -16.23 5.24 -0.16
N ASP A 458 -16.92 4.48 0.69
CA ASP A 458 -17.30 3.10 0.39
C ASP A 458 -18.55 3.09 -0.49
N LEU A 459 -18.38 2.60 -1.71
CA LEU A 459 -19.37 2.62 -2.78
C LEU A 459 -20.19 1.34 -2.87
N SER A 460 -19.81 0.29 -2.12
CA SER A 460 -20.55 -0.98 -2.04
C SER A 460 -22.03 -0.76 -1.67
N ARG A 461 -22.30 0.10 -0.67
CA ARG A 461 -23.65 0.47 -0.22
C ARG A 461 -24.51 1.20 -1.26
N TRP A 462 -23.91 1.66 -2.37
CA TRP A 462 -24.65 2.26 -3.49
C TRP A 462 -25.18 1.23 -4.48
N PHE A 463 -24.58 0.03 -4.48
CA PHE A 463 -24.98 -1.13 -5.29
C PHE A 463 -25.80 -2.14 -4.49
N ASP A 464 -25.59 -2.23 -3.18
CA ASP A 464 -26.43 -3.00 -2.27
C ASP A 464 -26.77 -2.21 -0.98
N PRO A 465 -27.96 -1.58 -0.92
CA PRO A 465 -28.43 -0.88 0.28
C PRO A 465 -28.90 -1.82 1.40
N GLU A 466 -29.11 -3.11 1.12
CA GLU A 466 -29.68 -4.09 2.07
C GLU A 466 -28.61 -4.93 2.79
N THR A 467 -27.33 -4.91 2.37
CA THR A 467 -26.22 -5.51 3.14
C THR A 467 -25.88 -4.71 4.41
N ASP A 468 -26.69 -4.94 5.46
CA ASP A 468 -26.47 -4.54 6.85
C ASP A 468 -25.18 -5.17 7.48
N GLY A 469 -24.44 -5.96 6.69
CA GLY A 469 -23.20 -6.66 7.02
C GLY A 469 -21.90 -5.90 6.69
N HIS A 470 -21.83 -5.11 5.61
CA HIS A 470 -20.61 -4.37 5.24
C HIS A 470 -20.44 -3.11 6.10
N ARG A 471 -20.00 -3.35 7.34
CA ARG A 471 -19.60 -2.31 8.29
C ARG A 471 -18.19 -1.82 7.98
N CYS A 472 -18.01 -1.14 6.85
CA CYS A 472 -16.97 -0.11 6.80
C CYS A 472 -17.31 0.92 7.90
N PRO A 473 -16.47 1.08 8.94
CA PRO A 473 -16.83 1.88 10.11
C PRO A 473 -16.67 3.38 9.88
N TYR A 474 -16.07 3.77 8.76
CA TYR A 474 -15.75 5.16 8.44
C TYR A 474 -16.11 5.47 6.97
N ASN A 475 -16.89 6.54 6.81
CA ASN A 475 -17.44 7.10 5.55
C ASN A 475 -18.64 6.35 4.91
N ASN A 476 -19.83 6.89 5.15
CA ASN A 476 -21.09 6.47 4.52
C ASN A 476 -21.40 7.21 3.20
N ARG A 477 -20.50 8.08 2.69
CA ARG A 477 -20.76 8.80 1.45
C ARG A 477 -20.45 7.93 0.24
N ALA A 478 -21.47 7.69 -0.59
CA ALA A 478 -21.30 7.10 -1.91
C ALA A 478 -20.89 8.11 -3.00
N LEU A 479 -20.55 9.34 -2.63
CA LEU A 479 -20.19 10.43 -3.55
C LEU A 479 -19.11 11.30 -2.89
N ASP A 480 -18.24 11.88 -3.71
CA ASP A 480 -17.36 12.98 -3.31
C ASP A 480 -18.21 14.18 -2.84
N PRO A 481 -17.64 15.16 -2.09
CA PRO A 481 -18.38 16.34 -1.64
C PRO A 481 -18.97 17.23 -2.76
N THR A 482 -18.64 16.92 -4.02
CA THR A 482 -19.08 17.57 -5.27
C THR A 482 -20.16 16.78 -6.01
N ASP A 483 -20.75 15.75 -5.39
CA ASP A 483 -21.71 14.80 -5.99
C ASP A 483 -21.16 14.06 -7.24
N THR A 484 -19.84 13.86 -7.30
CA THR A 484 -19.17 13.02 -8.31
C THR A 484 -18.72 11.69 -7.74
N LEU A 485 -18.58 10.68 -8.60
CA LEU A 485 -17.93 9.43 -8.23
C LEU A 485 -16.40 9.59 -8.31
N PRO A 486 -15.63 9.01 -7.38
CA PRO A 486 -14.18 9.18 -7.31
C PRO A 486 -13.47 8.57 -8.52
N GLY A 487 -12.55 9.32 -9.12
CA GLY A 487 -11.74 8.83 -10.24
C GLY A 487 -10.70 7.78 -9.80
N LEU A 488 -10.18 6.99 -10.76
CA LEU A 488 -9.27 5.87 -10.49
C LEU A 488 -8.03 6.28 -9.64
N ALA A 489 -7.44 7.45 -9.87
CA ALA A 489 -6.30 7.94 -9.08
C ALA A 489 -6.65 8.19 -7.59
N HIS A 490 -7.87 8.63 -7.30
CA HIS A 490 -8.38 8.85 -5.94
C HIS A 490 -8.68 7.51 -5.25
N MET A 491 -9.21 6.53 -5.98
CA MET A 491 -9.35 5.15 -5.49
C MET A 491 -8.00 4.52 -5.15
N ILE A 492 -7.00 4.62 -6.04
CA ILE A 492 -5.64 4.10 -5.81
C ILE A 492 -5.03 4.74 -4.55
N ALA A 493 -5.08 6.06 -4.42
CA ALA A 493 -4.58 6.75 -3.23
C ALA A 493 -5.34 6.32 -1.96
N THR A 494 -6.65 6.15 -2.06
CA THR A 494 -7.50 5.66 -0.97
C THR A 494 -7.10 4.25 -0.54
N ASP A 495 -6.87 3.32 -1.47
CA ASP A 495 -6.48 1.94 -1.17
C ASP A 495 -5.07 1.82 -0.57
N ILE A 496 -4.22 2.82 -0.77
CA ILE A 496 -2.90 2.94 -0.15
C ILE A 496 -3.01 3.49 1.28
N LEU A 497 -3.82 4.54 1.49
CA LEU A 497 -4.10 5.10 2.82
C LEU A 497 -4.85 4.10 3.71
N ALA A 498 -5.76 3.33 3.11
CA ALA A 498 -6.53 2.25 3.68
C ALA A 498 -5.71 1.19 4.41
N LEU A 499 -4.50 0.87 3.93
CA LEU A 499 -3.61 -0.13 4.55
C LEU A 499 -3.35 0.16 6.04
N PHE A 500 -3.45 1.42 6.45
CA PHE A 500 -3.22 1.87 7.83
C PHE A 500 -4.52 2.06 8.63
N ARG A 501 -5.68 2.15 7.96
CA ARG A 501 -7.00 2.39 8.57
C ARG A 501 -7.83 1.12 8.69
N TRP A 502 -7.81 0.28 7.66
CA TRP A 502 -8.66 -0.90 7.51
C TRP A 502 -7.86 -2.18 7.76
N THR A 503 -7.58 -2.45 9.04
CA THR A 503 -7.08 -3.76 9.49
C THR A 503 -8.19 -4.50 10.22
N GLU A 504 -8.73 -5.54 9.60
CA GLU A 504 -9.67 -6.44 10.27
C GLU A 504 -9.03 -7.02 11.53
N ARG A 505 -9.82 -7.14 12.61
CA ARG A 505 -9.36 -7.69 13.90
C ARG A 505 -8.17 -6.94 14.53
N GLN A 506 -7.93 -5.67 14.15
CA GLN A 506 -6.91 -4.79 14.72
C GLN A 506 -5.45 -5.26 14.54
N LYS A 507 -5.18 -6.15 13.58
CA LYS A 507 -3.84 -6.69 13.31
C LYS A 507 -3.47 -6.58 11.84
N ILE A 508 -2.18 -6.46 11.56
CA ILE A 508 -1.66 -6.60 10.20
C ILE A 508 -1.73 -8.10 9.86
N PRO A 509 -2.45 -8.50 8.79
CA PRO A 509 -2.85 -9.90 8.59
C PRO A 509 -1.69 -10.80 8.19
N ASP A 510 -0.81 -10.33 7.31
CA ASP A 510 0.31 -11.10 6.75
C ASP A 510 1.55 -10.22 6.51
N LEU A 511 2.63 -10.88 6.08
CA LEU A 511 3.88 -10.23 5.70
C LEU A 511 3.70 -9.27 4.52
N GLN A 512 2.86 -9.61 3.53
CA GLN A 512 2.65 -8.79 2.34
C GLN A 512 2.03 -7.43 2.69
N ALA A 513 1.06 -7.40 3.60
CA ALA A 513 0.47 -6.17 4.13
C ALA A 513 1.53 -5.32 4.86
N LEU A 514 2.35 -5.92 5.73
CA LEU A 514 3.44 -5.22 6.42
C LEU A 514 4.46 -4.62 5.43
N LEU A 515 4.83 -5.37 4.38
CA LEU A 515 5.76 -4.89 3.35
C LEU A 515 5.14 -3.73 2.55
N ARG A 516 3.90 -3.86 2.06
CA ARG A 516 3.18 -2.76 1.40
C ARG A 516 3.07 -1.52 2.29
N MET A 517 2.94 -1.68 3.61
CA MET A 517 2.91 -0.55 4.53
C MET A 517 4.28 0.13 4.70
N LEU A 518 5.37 -0.63 4.88
CA LEU A 518 6.64 -0.11 5.40
C LEU A 518 7.86 -0.20 4.48
N GLN A 519 7.86 -1.05 3.44
CA GLN A 519 9.06 -1.39 2.65
C GLN A 519 9.74 -0.17 2.02
N THR A 520 8.96 0.70 1.39
CA THR A 520 9.44 1.92 0.71
C THR A 520 9.64 3.12 1.63
N ARG A 521 9.36 2.97 2.93
CA ARG A 521 9.42 4.09 3.86
C ARG A 521 10.82 4.33 4.41
N ALA A 522 11.24 5.59 4.36
CA ALA A 522 12.52 6.05 4.88
C ALA A 522 12.46 6.25 6.39
N THR A 523 13.61 6.01 7.03
CA THR A 523 13.90 6.34 8.42
C THR A 523 15.31 6.92 8.48
N SER A 524 15.63 7.70 9.51
CA SER A 524 16.99 8.23 9.70
C SER A 524 18.00 7.14 10.11
N TRP A 525 17.52 5.99 10.59
CA TRP A 525 18.34 4.87 11.05
C TRP A 525 17.77 3.54 10.57
N THR A 526 18.60 2.69 9.95
CA THR A 526 18.16 1.40 9.37
C THR A 526 17.46 0.47 10.37
N ARG A 527 17.82 0.53 11.67
CA ARG A 527 17.18 -0.26 12.73
C ARG A 527 15.72 0.15 12.96
N ASP A 528 15.40 1.43 12.81
CA ASP A 528 14.07 1.97 13.14
C ASP A 528 12.98 1.28 12.33
N ARG A 529 13.21 0.99 11.04
CA ARG A 529 12.19 0.35 10.19
C ARG A 529 11.77 -1.04 10.71
N THR A 530 12.70 -1.82 11.25
CA THR A 530 12.41 -3.12 11.87
C THR A 530 11.80 -2.96 13.27
N LEU A 531 12.22 -1.94 14.04
CA LEU A 531 11.59 -1.60 15.33
C LEU A 531 10.14 -1.17 15.15
N ILE A 532 9.84 -0.34 14.15
CA ILE A 532 8.49 0.09 13.78
C ILE A 532 7.63 -1.11 13.40
N ALA A 533 8.12 -2.01 12.53
CA ALA A 533 7.40 -3.24 12.21
C ALA A 533 7.11 -4.08 13.45
N ALA A 534 8.08 -4.21 14.36
CA ALA A 534 7.91 -4.94 15.60
C ALA A 534 6.85 -4.28 16.53
N LEU A 535 6.88 -2.95 16.69
CA LEU A 535 5.88 -2.19 17.44
C LEU A 535 4.46 -2.29 16.88
N MET A 536 4.32 -2.46 15.55
CA MET A 536 3.02 -2.58 14.88
C MET A 536 2.45 -4.00 14.90
N CYS A 537 3.30 -5.04 14.90
CA CYS A 537 2.84 -6.43 14.75
C CYS A 537 2.90 -7.26 16.05
N LEU A 538 3.78 -6.93 17.00
CA LEU A 538 4.07 -7.78 18.15
C LEU A 538 3.41 -7.28 19.45
N PRO A 539 3.16 -8.18 20.43
CA PRO A 539 2.81 -7.78 21.79
C PRO A 539 3.86 -6.87 22.44
N ARG A 540 3.43 -6.00 23.35
CA ARG A 540 4.29 -4.98 23.99
C ARG A 540 5.49 -5.55 24.75
N ASP A 541 5.34 -6.74 25.34
CA ASP A 541 6.38 -7.45 26.08
C ASP A 541 7.29 -8.30 25.17
N ALA A 542 7.00 -8.38 23.88
CA ALA A 542 7.79 -9.14 22.92
C ALA A 542 9.08 -8.42 22.49
N ILE A 543 9.20 -7.10 22.71
CA ILE A 543 10.40 -6.33 22.35
C ILE A 543 10.87 -5.44 23.50
N ASP A 544 12.17 -5.17 23.51
CA ASP A 544 12.80 -4.18 24.37
C ASP A 544 13.92 -3.47 23.61
N SER A 545 14.40 -2.36 24.18
CA SER A 545 15.55 -1.60 23.64
C SER A 545 16.83 -2.42 23.35
N THR A 546 17.00 -3.62 23.93
CA THR A 546 18.16 -4.51 23.70
C THR A 546 17.96 -5.47 22.52
N THR A 547 16.72 -5.69 22.09
CA THR A 547 16.37 -6.66 21.04
C THR A 547 16.99 -6.25 19.70
N THR A 548 17.77 -7.17 19.11
CA THR A 548 18.52 -6.92 17.86
C THR A 548 17.63 -7.03 16.62
N GLY A 549 18.10 -6.49 15.48
CA GLY A 549 17.41 -6.58 14.18
C GLY A 549 16.98 -8.01 13.81
N PRO A 550 17.90 -9.00 13.78
CA PRO A 550 17.56 -10.39 13.49
C PRO A 550 16.55 -10.99 14.47
N GLN A 551 16.65 -10.69 15.77
CA GLN A 551 15.69 -11.17 16.78
C GLN A 551 14.29 -10.56 16.57
N MET A 552 14.19 -9.30 16.14
CA MET A 552 12.90 -8.72 15.75
C MET A 552 12.35 -9.40 14.48
N THR A 553 13.18 -9.67 13.47
CA THR A 553 12.79 -10.42 12.26
C THR A 553 12.27 -11.82 12.61
N GLN A 554 12.95 -12.56 13.49
CA GLN A 554 12.52 -13.88 13.97
C GLN A 554 11.15 -13.82 14.66
N LYS A 555 10.98 -12.87 15.59
CA LYS A 555 9.71 -12.68 16.32
C LYS A 555 8.56 -12.28 15.38
N LEU A 556 8.83 -11.41 14.40
CA LEU A 556 7.86 -11.04 13.36
C LEU A 556 7.41 -12.25 12.53
N LEU A 557 8.35 -13.05 12.05
CA LEU A 557 8.06 -14.24 11.26
C LEU A 557 7.27 -15.29 12.07
N ALA A 558 7.68 -15.54 13.31
CA ALA A 558 6.94 -16.44 14.21
C ALA A 558 5.52 -15.92 14.54
N ASN A 559 5.34 -14.60 14.66
CA ASN A 559 4.03 -13.97 14.91
C ASN A 559 3.09 -14.04 13.71
N PHE A 560 3.61 -13.98 12.47
CA PHE A 560 2.80 -14.23 11.27
C PHE A 560 2.49 -15.72 11.09
N GLY A 561 3.42 -16.62 11.46
CA GLY A 561 3.25 -18.08 11.42
C GLY A 561 3.13 -18.70 10.02
N SER A 562 2.87 -17.89 8.99
CA SER A 562 2.83 -18.29 7.59
C SER A 562 3.21 -17.14 6.67
N LEU A 563 3.65 -17.48 5.47
CA LEU A 563 3.98 -16.56 4.38
C LEU A 563 3.72 -17.24 3.02
N ARG A 564 3.67 -16.49 1.93
CA ARG A 564 3.54 -17.10 0.59
C ARG A 564 4.87 -17.73 0.20
N THR A 565 4.86 -18.90 -0.45
CA THR A 565 6.10 -19.61 -0.84
C THR A 565 7.04 -18.74 -1.70
N THR A 566 6.50 -17.81 -2.48
CA THR A 566 7.26 -16.83 -3.28
C THR A 566 7.95 -15.73 -2.45
N GLU A 567 7.50 -15.47 -1.22
CA GLU A 567 8.08 -14.45 -0.33
C GLU A 567 9.41 -14.91 0.32
N ILE A 568 9.65 -16.23 0.37
CA ILE A 568 10.91 -16.84 0.82
C ILE A 568 12.08 -16.45 -0.08
N VAL A 569 11.80 -16.27 -1.39
CA VAL A 569 12.83 -15.99 -2.41
C VAL A 569 13.48 -14.64 -2.12
N ASN A 570 14.73 -14.69 -1.66
CA ASN A 570 15.53 -13.53 -1.32
C ASN A 570 17.01 -13.73 -1.70
N HIS A 571 17.75 -12.63 -1.82
CA HIS A 571 19.15 -12.63 -2.29
C HIS A 571 20.13 -12.19 -1.21
N ARG A 572 19.79 -12.42 0.06
CA ARG A 572 20.65 -12.05 1.19
C ARG A 572 21.37 -13.25 1.75
N VAL A 573 22.47 -12.98 2.45
CA VAL A 573 23.05 -13.97 3.36
C VAL A 573 22.03 -14.19 4.48
N PRO A 574 21.60 -15.45 4.73
CA PRO A 574 20.69 -15.75 5.83
C PRO A 574 21.25 -15.31 7.18
N MET A 575 20.36 -15.09 8.15
CA MET A 575 20.74 -14.62 9.49
C MET A 575 21.56 -15.64 10.29
N SER A 576 21.50 -16.92 9.91
CA SER A 576 22.30 -18.01 10.45
C SER A 576 22.99 -18.78 9.34
N SER A 577 24.13 -19.41 9.64
CA SER A 577 24.77 -20.39 8.77
C SER A 577 23.98 -21.69 8.66
N ASP A 578 23.25 -22.03 9.73
CA ASP A 578 22.67 -23.33 10.00
C ASP A 578 21.52 -23.24 11.03
N GLY A 579 20.73 -24.30 11.14
CA GLY A 579 19.59 -24.36 12.06
C GLY A 579 18.29 -23.80 11.45
N PRO A 580 17.23 -23.65 12.25
CA PRO A 580 15.87 -23.42 11.74
C PRO A 580 15.68 -22.10 10.95
N TRP A 581 16.57 -21.12 11.14
CA TRP A 581 16.52 -19.81 10.48
C TRP A 581 17.56 -19.64 9.35
N ASP A 582 18.13 -20.74 8.83
CA ASP A 582 19.13 -20.74 7.75
C ASP A 582 18.59 -20.35 6.36
N TRP A 583 17.28 -20.19 6.23
CA TRP A 583 16.56 -19.67 5.06
C TRP A 583 16.26 -18.16 5.13
N ALA A 584 16.18 -17.61 6.35
CA ALA A 584 15.63 -16.27 6.58
C ALA A 584 16.70 -15.17 6.56
N PRO A 585 16.47 -14.02 5.90
CA PRO A 585 17.40 -12.89 5.90
C PRO A 585 17.41 -12.15 7.23
N GLN A 586 18.44 -11.34 7.49
CA GLN A 586 18.56 -10.57 8.75
C GLN A 586 17.43 -9.56 8.99
N SER A 587 16.83 -9.03 7.92
CA SER A 587 15.77 -8.02 7.95
C SER A 587 14.52 -8.56 7.26
N ILE A 588 13.36 -8.40 7.89
CA ILE A 588 12.05 -8.76 7.35
C ILE A 588 11.78 -8.14 5.95
N PHE A 589 12.34 -6.96 5.68
CA PHE A 589 12.21 -6.22 4.40
C PHE A 589 13.08 -6.75 3.25
N ASP A 590 13.87 -7.80 3.50
CA ASP A 590 14.58 -8.50 2.45
C ASP A 590 13.78 -9.70 1.89
N LEU A 591 12.66 -10.05 2.53
CA LEU A 591 11.67 -11.00 1.99
C LEU A 591 10.69 -10.28 1.04
N GLY A 592 9.93 -11.06 0.26
CA GLY A 592 8.83 -10.54 -0.56
C GLY A 592 9.24 -9.64 -1.73
N GLN A 593 10.54 -9.50 -2.03
CA GLN A 593 11.04 -8.63 -3.10
C GLN A 593 10.57 -9.06 -4.51
N TRP A 594 10.06 -10.29 -4.63
CA TRP A 594 9.55 -10.91 -5.87
C TRP A 594 8.03 -10.81 -6.04
N SER A 595 7.28 -10.56 -4.96
CA SER A 595 5.84 -10.87 -4.87
C SER A 595 4.93 -9.66 -4.63
N LEU A 596 5.40 -8.44 -4.89
CA LEU A 596 4.55 -7.23 -4.78
C LEU A 596 3.49 -7.13 -5.88
N SER A 597 3.68 -7.83 -7.01
CA SER A 597 2.54 -8.24 -7.83
C SER A 597 1.82 -9.36 -7.07
N MET A 598 0.59 -9.09 -6.62
CA MET A 598 -0.24 -10.05 -5.89
C MET A 598 -0.22 -11.42 -6.57
N ASP A 599 0.15 -12.45 -5.82
CA ASP A 599 0.13 -13.85 -6.26
C ASP A 599 -0.96 -14.60 -5.48
N PRO A 600 -2.24 -14.49 -5.86
CA PRO A 600 -3.31 -15.21 -5.18
C PRO A 600 -3.15 -16.74 -5.26
N MET A 601 -2.34 -17.22 -6.22
CA MET A 601 -2.06 -18.63 -6.49
C MET A 601 -0.86 -19.19 -5.71
N GLY A 602 -0.14 -18.37 -4.93
CA GLY A 602 1.04 -18.82 -4.19
C GLY A 602 0.66 -19.75 -3.03
N HIS A 603 1.16 -20.99 -3.03
CA HIS A 603 0.97 -21.92 -1.90
C HIS A 603 1.49 -21.28 -0.61
N TRP A 604 0.80 -21.50 0.51
CA TRP A 604 1.24 -21.04 1.82
C TRP A 604 2.35 -21.93 2.37
N SER A 605 3.39 -21.29 2.89
CA SER A 605 4.44 -21.93 3.69
C SER A 605 4.26 -21.56 5.16
N TYR A 606 4.47 -22.53 6.05
CA TYR A 606 4.17 -22.41 7.48
C TYR A 606 5.45 -22.44 8.30
N ILE A 607 5.55 -21.54 9.28
CA ILE A 607 6.72 -21.35 10.13
C ILE A 607 6.40 -21.96 11.50
N ASN A 608 7.19 -22.96 11.91
CA ASN A 608 7.07 -23.60 13.22
C ASN A 608 7.65 -22.70 14.32
N GLU A 609 7.31 -22.99 15.58
CA GLU A 609 7.77 -22.22 16.76
C GLU A 609 9.31 -22.16 16.91
N ASP A 610 10.04 -23.16 16.39
CA ASP A 610 11.50 -23.17 16.39
C ASP A 610 12.13 -22.31 15.28
N GLY A 611 11.32 -21.86 14.32
CA GLY A 611 11.71 -21.10 13.13
C GLY A 611 11.82 -21.91 11.85
N SER A 612 11.76 -23.25 11.94
CA SER A 612 11.81 -24.12 10.76
C SER A 612 10.57 -23.90 9.90
N ILE A 613 10.72 -23.99 8.58
CA ILE A 613 9.65 -23.71 7.63
C ILE A 613 9.22 -25.00 6.89
N LYS A 614 7.91 -25.18 6.72
CA LYS A 614 7.31 -26.19 5.84
C LYS A 614 6.78 -25.50 4.58
N CYS A 615 7.21 -25.96 3.41
CA CYS A 615 6.85 -25.40 2.11
C CYS A 615 6.48 -26.51 1.12
N GLU A 616 5.72 -26.17 0.09
CA GLU A 616 5.47 -27.04 -1.06
C GLU A 616 6.18 -26.48 -2.30
N PHE A 617 6.95 -27.32 -3.00
CA PHE A 617 7.72 -26.94 -4.18
C PHE A 617 7.71 -28.05 -5.22
N LEU A 618 7.80 -27.67 -6.50
CA LEU A 618 8.30 -28.56 -7.54
C LEU A 618 9.82 -28.70 -7.36
N ALA A 619 10.33 -29.93 -7.34
CA ALA A 619 11.75 -30.22 -7.18
C ALA A 619 12.31 -30.91 -8.43
N TYR A 620 13.44 -30.41 -8.92
CA TYR A 620 14.21 -31.01 -10.01
C TYR A 620 15.59 -31.44 -9.50
N GLU A 621 16.10 -32.58 -9.95
CA GLU A 621 17.48 -33.01 -9.66
C GLU A 621 18.48 -32.11 -10.41
N VAL A 622 19.59 -31.74 -9.77
CA VAL A 622 20.69 -31.03 -10.45
C VAL A 622 21.55 -32.03 -11.22
N LEU A 623 21.53 -31.94 -12.54
CA LEU A 623 22.28 -32.81 -13.44
C LEU A 623 23.70 -32.26 -13.68
N GLU A 624 24.63 -33.11 -14.09
CA GLU A 624 26.03 -32.70 -14.37
C GLU A 624 26.13 -31.72 -15.55
N GLN A 625 25.24 -31.83 -16.53
CA GLN A 625 25.16 -30.93 -17.69
C GLN A 625 24.50 -29.58 -17.40
N ASP A 626 23.90 -29.36 -16.22
CA ASP A 626 23.13 -28.15 -15.97
C ASP A 626 24.05 -26.93 -15.77
N VAL A 627 23.82 -25.88 -16.56
CA VAL A 627 24.54 -24.61 -16.41
C VAL A 627 23.82 -23.79 -15.34
N ILE A 628 24.36 -23.81 -14.12
CA ILE A 628 23.82 -23.07 -12.98
C ILE A 628 24.66 -21.83 -12.73
N THR A 629 24.02 -20.67 -12.84
CA THR A 629 24.62 -19.36 -12.57
C THR A 629 24.04 -18.78 -11.28
N GLU A 630 24.92 -18.24 -10.44
CA GLU A 630 24.53 -17.56 -9.20
C GLU A 630 23.76 -16.26 -9.47
N TYR A 631 22.63 -16.05 -8.77
CA TYR A 631 21.99 -14.74 -8.78
C TYR A 631 22.81 -13.79 -7.90
N ARG A 632 23.27 -12.68 -8.49
CA ARG A 632 24.29 -11.81 -7.91
C ARG A 632 23.88 -11.26 -6.55
N HIS A 633 24.88 -11.01 -5.68
CA HIS A 633 25.13 -9.71 -5.02
C HIS A 633 26.18 -9.83 -3.90
N HIS A 634 26.35 -11.00 -3.26
CA HIS A 634 27.29 -11.17 -2.15
C HIS A 634 28.24 -12.37 -2.33
N PRO A 635 29.58 -12.20 -2.25
CA PRO A 635 30.56 -13.28 -2.47
C PRO A 635 30.41 -14.50 -1.55
N ALA A 636 29.83 -14.34 -0.35
CA ALA A 636 29.56 -15.50 0.52
C ALA A 636 28.42 -16.41 -0.01
N LEU A 637 27.45 -15.87 -0.75
CA LEU A 637 26.43 -16.69 -1.42
C LEU A 637 27.05 -17.44 -2.60
N ALA A 638 27.85 -16.75 -3.41
CA ALA A 638 28.63 -17.33 -4.51
C ALA A 638 29.50 -18.53 -4.06
N ALA A 639 30.27 -18.34 -2.99
CA ALA A 639 31.09 -19.39 -2.40
C ALA A 639 30.26 -20.56 -1.87
N ARG A 640 29.13 -20.27 -1.20
CA ARG A 640 28.21 -21.29 -0.67
C ARG A 640 27.53 -22.11 -1.77
N ILE A 641 27.05 -21.46 -2.84
CA ILE A 641 26.50 -22.11 -4.05
C ILE A 641 27.58 -22.98 -4.70
N SER A 642 28.79 -22.46 -4.88
CA SER A 642 29.92 -23.21 -5.45
C SER A 642 30.28 -24.46 -4.64
N VAL A 643 30.22 -24.39 -3.30
CA VAL A 643 30.43 -25.53 -2.41
C VAL A 643 29.29 -26.55 -2.53
N ALA A 644 28.02 -26.12 -2.58
CA ALA A 644 26.89 -27.03 -2.81
C ALA A 644 27.00 -27.74 -4.17
N LEU A 645 27.28 -26.99 -5.24
CA LEU A 645 27.48 -27.49 -6.60
C LEU A 645 28.76 -28.34 -6.78
N SER A 646 29.66 -28.40 -5.80
CA SER A 646 30.72 -29.44 -5.78
C SER A 646 30.17 -30.84 -5.52
N ARG A 647 28.90 -30.96 -5.12
CA ARG A 647 28.16 -32.19 -4.84
C ARG A 647 26.79 -32.18 -5.54
N ARG A 648 26.76 -31.85 -6.84
CA ARG A 648 25.54 -31.71 -7.68
C ARG A 648 24.46 -32.76 -7.42
N GLN A 649 24.84 -34.03 -7.37
CA GLN A 649 23.97 -35.18 -7.14
C GLN A 649 23.27 -35.20 -5.75
N SER A 650 23.64 -34.29 -4.84
CA SER A 650 22.99 -34.06 -3.54
C SER A 650 22.19 -32.75 -3.50
N CYS A 651 21.98 -32.09 -4.65
CA CYS A 651 21.26 -30.83 -4.76
C CYS A 651 19.98 -30.99 -5.60
N LEU A 652 18.97 -30.23 -5.19
CA LEU A 652 17.71 -30.05 -5.89
C LEU A 652 17.54 -28.59 -6.29
N LEU A 653 16.83 -28.34 -7.37
CA LEU A 653 16.28 -27.04 -7.73
C LEU A 653 14.79 -27.02 -7.36
N LEU A 654 14.44 -26.27 -6.31
CA LEU A 654 13.06 -26.05 -5.91
C LEU A 654 12.49 -24.84 -6.66
N THR A 655 11.24 -24.94 -7.10
CA THR A 655 10.55 -23.84 -7.78
C THR A 655 9.03 -23.96 -7.61
N THR A 656 8.31 -22.92 -8.00
CA THR A 656 6.86 -22.95 -8.24
C THR A 656 6.61 -22.51 -9.68
N ARG A 657 5.38 -22.66 -10.19
CA ARG A 657 5.03 -22.17 -11.55
C ARG A 657 5.47 -20.71 -11.78
N ARG A 658 5.41 -19.87 -10.74
CA ARG A 658 5.75 -18.44 -10.81
C ARG A 658 7.24 -18.16 -10.68
N ILE A 659 7.94 -18.86 -9.79
CA ILE A 659 9.41 -18.76 -9.70
C ILE A 659 10.03 -19.24 -11.04
N GLN A 660 9.44 -20.27 -11.67
CA GLN A 660 9.81 -20.77 -13.00
C GLN A 660 9.50 -19.79 -14.15
N GLN A 661 8.44 -18.98 -14.08
CA GLN A 661 8.13 -17.95 -15.10
C GLN A 661 9.21 -16.86 -15.18
N GLU A 662 9.80 -16.51 -14.04
CA GLU A 662 10.95 -15.61 -13.96
C GLU A 662 12.27 -16.41 -14.12
N ASP A 663 12.22 -17.66 -14.58
CA ASP A 663 13.31 -18.64 -14.77
C ASP A 663 14.25 -18.81 -13.57
N THR A 664 13.70 -18.64 -12.37
CA THR A 664 14.42 -18.69 -11.10
C THR A 664 14.24 -20.05 -10.43
N TYR A 665 15.24 -20.42 -9.63
CA TYR A 665 15.23 -21.67 -8.86
C TYR A 665 15.88 -21.46 -7.50
N ILE A 666 15.42 -22.22 -6.50
CA ILE A 666 16.07 -22.30 -5.20
C ILE A 666 16.93 -23.57 -5.18
N LEU A 667 18.25 -23.42 -5.25
CA LEU A 667 19.20 -24.50 -4.94
C LEU A 667 19.02 -24.93 -3.48
N PHE A 668 18.70 -26.20 -3.29
CA PHE A 668 18.46 -26.79 -1.98
C PHE A 668 19.30 -28.06 -1.83
N GLN A 669 19.94 -28.21 -0.68
CA GLN A 669 20.66 -29.43 -0.32
C GLN A 669 19.86 -30.17 0.77
N PRO A 670 19.04 -31.19 0.41
CA PRO A 670 18.21 -31.92 1.38
C PRO A 670 19.05 -32.69 2.39
N VAL A 671 18.66 -32.64 3.67
CA VAL A 671 19.20 -33.50 4.74
C VAL A 671 18.69 -34.93 4.59
N SER A 672 17.41 -35.05 4.28
CA SER A 672 16.67 -36.31 4.16
C SER A 672 15.51 -36.10 3.22
N VAL A 673 15.32 -37.02 2.27
CA VAL A 673 14.14 -37.07 1.41
C VAL A 673 13.31 -38.27 1.84
N SER A 674 12.12 -38.02 2.37
CA SER A 674 11.12 -39.06 2.64
C SER A 674 10.04 -39.00 1.56
N ALA A 675 10.12 -39.90 0.59
CA ALA A 675 9.09 -40.04 -0.43
C ALA A 675 7.85 -40.72 0.17
N TRP A 676 6.76 -39.96 0.27
CA TRP A 676 5.41 -40.49 0.45
C TRP A 676 4.67 -40.35 -0.89
N MET A 677 3.68 -41.22 -1.14
CA MET A 677 3.07 -41.40 -2.47
C MET A 677 2.72 -40.06 -3.17
N GLU A 678 3.31 -39.87 -4.35
CA GLU A 678 3.08 -38.77 -5.31
C GLU A 678 3.44 -37.33 -4.87
N HIS A 679 3.80 -37.07 -3.61
CA HIS A 679 4.25 -35.73 -3.14
C HIS A 679 5.54 -35.78 -2.30
N LEU A 680 6.50 -34.89 -2.59
CA LEU A 680 7.72 -34.72 -1.80
C LEU A 680 7.46 -33.82 -0.58
N ASP A 681 7.32 -34.42 0.60
CA ASP A 681 7.23 -33.69 1.86
C ASP A 681 8.64 -33.38 2.39
N VAL A 682 9.04 -32.10 2.40
CA VAL A 682 10.38 -31.65 2.84
C VAL A 682 10.29 -31.04 4.24
N THR A 683 11.04 -31.58 5.20
CA THR A 683 11.06 -31.11 6.60
C THR A 683 12.47 -30.77 7.07
N CYS A 684 12.61 -29.59 7.70
CA CYS A 684 13.83 -29.14 8.36
C CYS A 684 13.72 -29.35 9.88
N LYS A 685 14.67 -30.06 10.51
CA LYS A 685 14.74 -30.26 11.98
C LYS A 685 16.17 -30.41 12.49
N SER A 686 16.40 -30.04 13.75
CA SER A 686 17.58 -30.42 14.56
C SER A 686 17.13 -30.84 15.98
N GLY A 687 17.99 -31.42 16.82
CA GLY A 687 17.57 -31.77 18.18
C GLY A 687 18.56 -32.48 19.10
N THR A 688 18.07 -32.74 20.32
CA THR A 688 18.47 -33.69 21.40
C THR A 688 17.40 -33.56 22.52
N HIS A 689 17.18 -34.47 23.47
CA HIS A 689 17.85 -35.75 23.79
C HIS A 689 16.80 -36.86 24.10
N ILE A 690 17.17 -37.91 24.87
CA ILE A 690 16.56 -39.27 24.87
C ILE A 690 16.54 -39.80 26.35
N PRO A 691 15.60 -40.65 26.86
CA PRO A 691 15.06 -41.89 26.24
C PRO A 691 13.56 -42.27 26.44
N THR A 692 12.91 -42.88 25.43
CA THR A 692 12.82 -44.37 25.27
C THR A 692 12.13 -44.80 23.96
N ALA A 693 12.75 -45.76 23.26
CA ALA A 693 12.18 -46.72 22.27
C ALA A 693 11.30 -46.23 21.10
N GLU A 694 11.92 -45.95 19.94
CA GLU A 694 11.76 -46.73 18.69
C GLU A 694 12.91 -46.43 17.71
N MET A 695 13.15 -47.28 16.70
CA MET A 695 14.43 -47.31 15.97
C MET A 695 14.63 -46.14 14.98
N SER A 696 15.68 -45.35 15.19
CA SER A 696 16.11 -44.23 14.34
C SER A 696 17.64 -44.09 14.33
N LEU A 697 18.24 -43.73 13.19
CA LEU A 697 19.64 -43.32 12.99
C LEU A 697 19.76 -42.60 11.63
N GLU A 698 20.60 -41.59 11.37
CA GLU A 698 21.10 -40.44 12.16
C GLU A 698 21.95 -39.53 11.21
N ARG A 699 21.87 -38.18 11.33
CA ARG A 699 22.81 -37.09 10.85
C ARG A 699 22.50 -36.20 9.59
N ALA A 700 22.14 -34.94 9.89
CA ALA A 700 22.92 -33.69 9.63
C ALA A 700 22.78 -32.78 8.35
N HIS A 701 22.31 -31.54 8.60
CA HIS A 701 22.50 -30.20 7.93
C HIS A 701 21.98 -29.90 6.48
N PRO A 702 21.10 -28.89 6.28
CA PRO A 702 20.70 -28.33 4.97
C PRO A 702 21.25 -26.93 4.66
N HIS A 703 21.05 -26.46 3.42
CA HIS A 703 21.21 -25.06 2.98
C HIS A 703 20.27 -24.71 1.79
N MET A 704 19.95 -23.42 1.59
CA MET A 704 19.00 -22.89 0.59
C MET A 704 19.52 -21.61 -0.12
N TYR A 705 19.40 -21.48 -1.46
CA TYR A 705 19.92 -20.33 -2.27
C TYR A 705 19.14 -20.05 -3.56
N SER A 706 19.00 -18.79 -4.03
CA SER A 706 18.31 -18.45 -5.32
C SER A 706 19.24 -18.36 -6.56
N LEU A 707 18.77 -18.73 -7.76
CA LEU A 707 19.54 -18.89 -9.02
C LEU A 707 18.83 -18.41 -10.31
N LEU A 708 19.62 -18.01 -11.33
CA LEU A 708 19.20 -17.50 -12.67
C LEU A 708 20.47 -17.30 -13.55
N LYS A 709 20.61 -17.56 -14.88
CA LYS A 709 19.83 -18.17 -15.99
C LYS A 709 20.86 -18.86 -16.99
N PRO A 710 20.69 -19.06 -18.34
CA PRO A 710 21.49 -20.04 -19.10
C PRO A 710 22.71 -19.44 -19.83
#